data_AF-A0A179GJT7-F1
#
_entry.id   AF-A0A179GJT7-F1
#
_cell.length_a   1.000
_cell.length_b   1.000
_cell.length_c   1.000
_cell.angle_alpha   90.00
_cell.angle_beta   90.00
_cell.angle_gamma   90.00
#
_symmetry.space_group_name_H-M   'P 1'
#
loop_
_entity.id
_entity.type
_entity.pdbx_description
1 polymer ?
#
loop_
_entity_poly.entity_id
_entity_poly.type
_entity_poly.pdbx_seq_one_letter_code
_entity_poly.pdbx_strand_id
1 'polypeptide(L)'
;MMMMVQHGHEQVQVQVQVQKIGPLDARRKRSRCEGCARSHVKCSGGHPCSRCLKRRTACSYPDAQDTASPKHFILVNASGTPRPRSAASPAVPLADERLRLVGAFDLFARRNSFTGKTATCGDEVRALAGLHAGESGHLWEAMMALGAVYEARLGGEAALRKSRMVTALGHYARAISGLRTAIDKGMSGRRRGKSPAPEQTSILWTTLFLGLFELMNDASGEGWRQHMVHGTASALRATGPGACARGPGRAFFAQARIFEACRTILFNEPTFLTDAAWAELARGMWAGDDGRVNEWHPLDSLLDIMVMCSRLRVRAGRLMDDWDEGRNDDADEARAIYADGQGLCDALQCWHEAYAPDSTDDGPTAINSNDSSTLLALVFHAATRIYLSGIFDYRRAEWTLLCGGLAPTAMLPQDEVDAHVETILGLTRTALAEQRSGGGGGDDAEGKLSPLLFLFPLRIAGARARGGREEDGERRELVVELLGRLRDSFPLPPPALNHRYTVAMGLPGGIITILHAVLAVFLIIELGLTAYVVSITSGSWYGWWFGSSSVNFMLFNSIWTLLVLVYLAVIPRFAERAYHSLVALVLLGVTTIFWFAGSIALAARIGVPDCDHGSACRGIQSAQAAVAFGFFIWVIVTALTVFEGLGFLKGGARADTTRKPGNPPAAGV
;
A
#
# COMPACT_ATOMS: atom_id res chain seq x y z
N MET A 1 1.99 -52.80 59.19
CA MET A 1 0.75 -53.53 58.83
C MET A 1 -0.22 -52.52 58.22
N MET A 2 -0.90 -52.95 57.16
CA MET A 2 -1.58 -52.15 56.14
C MET A 2 -2.77 -51.31 56.67
N MET A 3 -2.97 -50.14 56.03
CA MET A 3 -4.21 -49.35 55.83
C MET A 3 -4.97 -48.74 57.03
N MET A 4 -5.12 -47.41 56.99
CA MET A 4 -6.42 -46.74 57.10
C MET A 4 -6.39 -45.38 56.40
N VAL A 5 -7.41 -45.13 55.57
CA VAL A 5 -7.65 -43.94 54.75
C VAL A 5 -8.73 -43.10 55.45
N GLN A 6 -8.53 -41.78 55.57
CA GLN A 6 -9.63 -40.80 55.52
C GLN A 6 -9.13 -39.37 55.26
N HIS A 7 -9.96 -38.64 54.53
CA HIS A 7 -9.71 -37.37 53.83
C HIS A 7 -9.29 -36.18 54.72
N GLY A 8 -8.28 -35.43 54.26
CA GLY A 8 -8.03 -34.04 54.62
C GLY A 8 -8.16 -33.15 53.38
N HIS A 9 -9.11 -32.21 53.41
CA HIS A 9 -9.26 -31.13 52.44
C HIS A 9 -8.20 -30.05 52.71
N GLU A 10 -7.28 -29.82 51.77
CA GLU A 10 -6.36 -28.67 51.82
C GLU A 10 -6.80 -27.64 50.77
N GLN A 11 -7.17 -26.44 51.25
CA GLN A 11 -7.56 -25.31 50.41
C GLN A 11 -6.32 -24.71 49.72
N VAL A 12 -6.27 -24.80 48.40
CA VAL A 12 -5.29 -24.07 47.58
C VAL A 12 -5.90 -22.71 47.19
N GLN A 13 -5.31 -21.63 47.70
CA GLN A 13 -5.62 -20.25 47.30
C GLN A 13 -5.24 -20.02 45.82
N VAL A 14 -6.22 -19.64 45.00
CA VAL A 14 -6.00 -19.15 43.64
C VAL A 14 -5.76 -17.64 43.70
N GLN A 15 -4.51 -17.19 43.46
CA GLN A 15 -4.24 -15.78 43.17
C GLN A 15 -4.72 -15.45 41.75
N VAL A 16 -5.79 -14.68 41.65
CA VAL A 16 -6.25 -14.08 40.39
C VAL A 16 -5.49 -12.78 40.17
N GLN A 17 -4.54 -12.76 39.23
CA GLN A 17 -4.02 -11.49 38.70
C GLN A 17 -5.06 -10.89 37.75
N VAL A 18 -5.63 -9.77 38.16
CA VAL A 18 -6.53 -8.95 37.34
C VAL A 18 -5.70 -8.12 36.36
N GLN A 19 -5.80 -8.46 35.07
CA GLN A 19 -5.19 -7.68 33.98
C GLN A 19 -5.95 -6.36 33.79
N LYS A 20 -5.22 -5.24 33.84
CA LYS A 20 -5.74 -3.91 33.50
C LYS A 20 -5.91 -3.81 31.97
N ILE A 21 -7.13 -3.54 31.51
CA ILE A 21 -7.45 -3.24 30.12
C ILE A 21 -6.88 -1.85 29.75
N GLY A 22 -6.36 -1.72 28.52
CA GLY A 22 -5.60 -0.56 28.04
C GLY A 22 -6.42 0.74 27.87
N PRO A 23 -5.75 1.90 27.90
CA PRO A 23 -6.35 3.25 28.02
C PRO A 23 -7.07 3.81 26.77
N LEU A 24 -7.34 3.00 25.73
CA LEU A 24 -7.96 3.43 24.47
C LEU A 24 -9.17 2.61 24.01
N ASP A 25 -9.79 1.79 24.87
CA ASP A 25 -11.12 1.24 24.56
C ASP A 25 -12.17 2.38 24.59
N ALA A 26 -12.56 2.83 23.40
CA ALA A 26 -13.48 3.95 23.21
C ALA A 26 -14.94 3.62 23.61
N ARG A 27 -15.24 2.39 24.04
CA ARG A 27 -16.58 2.02 24.55
C ARG A 27 -16.90 2.59 25.93
N ARG A 28 -15.95 3.22 26.63
CA ARG A 28 -16.17 3.88 27.95
C ARG A 28 -16.33 5.41 27.93
N LYS A 29 -16.27 6.10 26.78
CA LYS A 29 -16.51 7.56 26.75
C LYS A 29 -18.01 7.88 26.93
N ARG A 30 -18.44 8.09 28.19
CA ARG A 30 -19.79 8.53 28.55
C ARG A 30 -20.03 9.94 27.98
N SER A 31 -20.86 10.05 26.95
CA SER A 31 -21.18 11.33 26.29
C SER A 31 -22.28 12.14 26.99
N ARG A 32 -22.88 11.63 28.08
CA ARG A 32 -24.03 12.28 28.75
C ARG A 32 -23.92 12.24 30.28
N CYS A 33 -24.18 13.38 30.93
CA CYS A 33 -24.32 13.47 32.40
C CYS A 33 -25.67 12.88 32.85
N GLU A 34 -25.79 12.48 34.12
CA GLU A 34 -27.00 11.85 34.69
C GLU A 34 -28.24 12.72 34.54
N GLY A 35 -28.12 14.03 34.74
CA GLY A 35 -29.22 14.97 34.57
C GLY A 35 -29.76 15.02 33.13
N CYS A 36 -28.87 14.96 32.13
CA CYS A 36 -29.27 14.90 30.73
C CYS A 36 -29.79 13.51 30.34
N ALA A 37 -29.24 12.45 30.92
CA ALA A 37 -29.69 11.07 30.71
C ALA A 37 -31.13 10.87 31.22
N ARG A 38 -31.43 11.25 32.47
CA ARG A 38 -32.79 11.16 33.04
C ARG A 38 -33.82 12.00 32.29
N SER A 39 -33.38 13.12 31.70
CA SER A 39 -34.25 13.98 30.89
C SER A 39 -34.38 13.52 29.43
N HIS A 40 -33.72 12.44 29.01
CA HIS A 40 -33.70 11.93 27.63
C HIS A 40 -33.28 12.97 26.57
N VAL A 41 -32.39 13.91 26.92
CA VAL A 41 -31.89 14.95 25.99
C VAL A 41 -30.41 14.81 25.68
N LYS A 42 -29.96 15.50 24.63
CA LYS A 42 -28.56 15.54 24.21
C LYS A 42 -27.72 16.36 25.20
N CYS A 43 -26.63 15.77 25.67
CA CYS A 43 -25.65 16.42 26.55
C CYS A 43 -24.49 16.95 25.71
N SER A 44 -23.95 18.12 26.07
CA SER A 44 -22.80 18.71 25.39
C SER A 44 -21.45 18.19 25.86
N GLY A 45 -21.41 17.31 26.88
CA GLY A 45 -20.19 16.63 27.33
C GLY A 45 -19.19 17.49 28.13
N GLY A 46 -19.41 18.80 28.27
CA GLY A 46 -18.62 19.66 29.15
C GLY A 46 -18.90 19.42 30.65
N HIS A 47 -18.04 19.93 31.53
CA HIS A 47 -18.23 19.86 32.99
C HIS A 47 -18.12 21.27 33.64
N PRO A 48 -19.23 21.88 34.08
CA PRO A 48 -20.61 21.44 33.90
C PRO A 48 -21.09 21.56 32.43
N CYS A 49 -22.02 20.70 32.00
CA CYS A 49 -22.52 20.77 30.63
C CYS A 49 -23.43 22.01 30.43
N SER A 50 -23.50 22.51 29.20
CA SER A 50 -24.15 23.78 28.84
C SER A 50 -25.60 23.88 29.31
N ARG A 51 -26.33 22.76 29.33
CA ARG A 51 -27.73 22.69 29.79
C ARG A 51 -27.84 22.74 31.31
N CYS A 52 -27.00 21.97 32.02
CA CYS A 52 -26.98 21.97 33.49
C CYS A 52 -26.51 23.32 34.04
N LEU A 53 -25.58 23.99 33.37
CA LEU A 53 -25.13 25.34 33.69
C LEU A 53 -26.28 26.36 33.53
N LYS A 54 -27.00 26.35 32.40
CA LYS A 54 -28.16 27.24 32.18
C LYS A 54 -29.31 27.02 33.17
N ARG A 55 -29.53 25.77 33.58
CA ARG A 55 -30.59 25.42 34.56
C ARG A 55 -30.13 25.51 36.02
N ARG A 56 -28.87 25.88 36.27
CA ARG A 56 -28.25 25.89 37.62
C ARG A 56 -28.51 24.60 38.40
N THR A 57 -28.38 23.46 37.72
CA THR A 57 -28.59 22.13 38.31
C THR A 57 -27.28 21.36 38.34
N ALA A 58 -27.13 20.45 39.32
CA ALA A 58 -25.92 19.64 39.48
C ALA A 58 -25.66 18.79 38.23
N CYS A 59 -24.41 18.78 37.76
CA CYS A 59 -23.98 18.05 36.57
C CYS A 59 -23.04 16.91 36.99
N SER A 60 -23.58 15.74 37.32
CA SER A 60 -22.81 14.54 37.65
C SER A 60 -22.70 13.60 36.46
N TYR A 61 -21.52 12.99 36.28
CA TYR A 61 -21.36 11.82 35.43
C TYR A 61 -21.20 10.63 36.37
N PRO A 62 -21.86 9.48 36.11
CA PRO A 62 -21.70 8.36 37.02
C PRO A 62 -20.27 7.83 36.92
N ASP A 63 -19.77 7.20 37.98
CA ASP A 63 -18.50 6.48 37.95
C ASP A 63 -18.66 5.11 37.27
N ALA A 64 -17.56 4.58 36.74
CA ALA A 64 -17.55 3.34 35.99
C ALA A 64 -17.68 2.12 36.93
N GLN A 65 -18.91 1.67 37.19
CA GLN A 65 -19.15 0.35 37.78
C GLN A 65 -18.89 -0.76 36.76
N ASP A 66 -18.04 -1.73 37.15
CA ASP A 66 -17.81 -2.99 36.46
C ASP A 66 -19.02 -3.91 36.63
N THR A 67 -19.81 -4.07 35.57
CA THR A 67 -20.78 -5.16 35.46
C THR A 67 -20.31 -6.12 34.36
N ALA A 68 -19.59 -7.16 34.79
CA ALA A 68 -19.31 -8.32 33.96
C ALA A 68 -20.60 -9.16 33.82
N SER A 69 -21.06 -9.34 32.59
CA SER A 69 -21.99 -10.40 32.22
C SER A 69 -21.42 -11.08 30.98
N PRO A 70 -21.27 -12.42 30.96
CA PRO A 70 -20.53 -13.11 29.91
C PRO A 70 -21.39 -13.18 28.64
N LYS A 71 -20.92 -12.56 27.56
CA LYS A 71 -21.41 -12.88 26.21
C LYS A 71 -20.46 -13.92 25.62
N HIS A 72 -20.96 -15.14 25.50
CA HIS A 72 -20.28 -16.26 24.85
C HIS A 72 -19.94 -15.91 23.41
N PHE A 73 -18.67 -15.98 23.05
CA PHE A 73 -18.23 -16.10 21.66
C PHE A 73 -18.21 -17.59 21.31
N ILE A 74 -18.97 -17.96 20.28
CA ILE A 74 -18.97 -19.30 19.71
C ILE A 74 -17.63 -19.47 18.98
N LEU A 75 -16.69 -20.18 19.60
CA LEU A 75 -15.63 -20.88 18.90
C LEU A 75 -16.28 -22.02 18.13
N VAL A 76 -16.17 -22.02 16.81
CA VAL A 76 -16.51 -23.17 15.97
C VAL A 76 -15.50 -24.27 16.28
N ASN A 77 -15.84 -25.14 17.23
CA ASN A 77 -15.21 -26.44 17.35
C ASN A 77 -15.69 -27.29 16.17
N ALA A 78 -14.77 -27.59 15.25
CA ALA A 78 -14.93 -28.72 14.34
C ALA A 78 -14.92 -30.01 15.20
N SER A 79 -16.09 -30.42 15.66
CA SER A 79 -16.32 -31.70 16.33
C SER A 79 -16.49 -32.79 15.26
N GLY A 80 -15.37 -33.23 14.70
CA GLY A 80 -15.28 -34.55 14.06
C GLY A 80 -14.81 -35.55 15.12
N THR A 81 -15.58 -36.60 15.34
CA THR A 81 -15.26 -37.75 16.21
C THR A 81 -13.79 -38.21 16.06
N PRO A 82 -13.09 -38.56 17.15
CA PRO A 82 -11.67 -38.89 17.09
C PRO A 82 -11.45 -40.25 16.43
N ARG A 83 -10.82 -40.24 15.25
CA ARG A 83 -10.15 -41.43 14.69
C ARG A 83 -8.67 -41.37 15.10
N PRO A 84 -8.08 -42.45 15.63
CA PRO A 84 -6.72 -42.42 16.14
C PRO A 84 -5.71 -42.56 15.01
N ARG A 85 -4.98 -41.49 14.65
CA ARG A 85 -3.68 -41.52 13.95
C ARG A 85 -2.90 -40.29 14.42
N SER A 86 -2.00 -40.43 15.39
CA SER A 86 -0.58 -40.78 15.22
C SER A 86 0.29 -39.54 14.98
N ALA A 87 1.27 -39.38 15.87
CA ALA A 87 2.35 -38.41 15.94
C ALA A 87 1.97 -36.96 16.29
N ALA A 88 2.12 -36.64 17.59
CA ALA A 88 2.37 -35.28 18.03
C ALA A 88 3.60 -34.73 17.29
N SER A 89 3.46 -33.59 16.61
CA SER A 89 4.64 -32.78 16.28
C SER A 89 5.31 -32.40 17.60
N PRO A 90 6.63 -32.60 17.76
CA PRO A 90 7.31 -32.19 18.98
C PRO A 90 7.10 -30.69 19.17
N ALA A 91 6.66 -30.29 20.37
CA ALA A 91 6.62 -28.88 20.74
C ALA A 91 8.07 -28.36 20.69
N VAL A 92 8.37 -27.52 19.70
CA VAL A 92 9.66 -26.84 19.60
C VAL A 92 9.80 -25.96 20.85
N PRO A 93 10.88 -26.06 21.63
CA PRO A 93 11.10 -25.20 22.78
C PRO A 93 11.07 -23.71 22.39
N LEU A 94 10.46 -22.85 23.20
CA LEU A 94 10.38 -21.39 22.94
C LEU A 94 11.75 -20.72 22.69
N ALA A 95 12.82 -21.24 23.31
CA ALA A 95 14.18 -20.76 23.08
C ALA A 95 14.71 -21.12 21.67
N ASP A 96 14.31 -22.28 21.15
CA ASP A 96 14.66 -22.76 19.82
C ASP A 96 13.90 -21.97 18.73
N GLU A 97 12.64 -21.61 19.00
CA GLU A 97 11.87 -20.73 18.10
C GLU A 97 12.50 -19.33 17.98
N ARG A 98 12.95 -18.72 19.09
CA ARG A 98 13.58 -17.39 19.07
C ARG A 98 14.90 -17.41 18.29
N LEU A 99 15.77 -18.37 18.56
CA LEU A 99 17.06 -18.49 17.87
C LEU A 99 16.86 -18.68 16.37
N ARG A 100 15.87 -19.49 15.98
CA ARG A 100 15.47 -19.68 14.57
C ARG A 100 15.00 -18.37 13.92
N LEU A 101 14.18 -17.58 14.58
CA LEU A 101 13.68 -16.31 14.03
C LEU A 101 14.77 -15.25 13.90
N VAL A 102 15.71 -15.19 14.85
CA VAL A 102 16.92 -14.35 14.75
C VAL A 102 17.76 -14.78 13.55
N GLY A 103 18.04 -16.09 13.42
CA GLY A 103 18.76 -16.61 12.26
C GLY A 103 18.07 -16.33 10.93
N ALA A 104 16.72 -16.38 10.89
CA ALA A 104 15.95 -16.04 9.70
C ALA A 104 16.03 -14.54 9.35
N PHE A 105 16.02 -13.66 10.35
CA PHE A 105 16.24 -12.22 10.16
C PHE A 105 17.67 -11.93 9.67
N ASP A 106 18.67 -12.59 10.24
CA ASP A 106 20.07 -12.43 9.84
C ASP A 106 20.29 -12.87 8.40
N LEU A 107 19.68 -14.00 8.01
CA LEU A 107 19.69 -14.47 6.62
C LEU A 107 19.01 -13.46 5.68
N PHE A 108 17.87 -12.88 6.09
CA PHE A 108 17.21 -11.83 5.35
C PHE A 108 18.14 -10.62 5.14
N ALA A 109 18.77 -10.12 6.21
CA ALA A 109 19.64 -8.95 6.16
C ALA A 109 20.88 -9.18 5.27
N ARG A 110 21.51 -10.36 5.36
CA ARG A 110 22.67 -10.74 4.52
C ARG A 110 22.31 -10.82 3.02
N ARG A 111 21.10 -11.28 2.70
CA ARG A 111 20.59 -11.40 1.33
C ARG A 111 19.98 -10.11 0.77
N ASN A 112 19.89 -9.05 1.57
CA ASN A 112 19.24 -7.79 1.19
C ASN A 112 20.07 -6.58 1.61
N SER A 113 21.25 -6.43 1.01
CA SER A 113 22.01 -5.18 1.09
C SER A 113 21.25 -4.08 0.33
N PHE A 114 20.87 -3.03 1.04
CA PHE A 114 20.16 -1.89 0.44
C PHE A 114 21.11 -0.85 -0.17
N THR A 115 22.39 -0.88 0.20
CA THR A 115 23.40 0.09 -0.23
C THR A 115 24.50 -0.52 -1.08
N GLY A 116 24.64 -1.86 -1.11
CA GLY A 116 25.78 -2.53 -1.73
C GLY A 116 27.09 -2.42 -0.93
N LYS A 117 27.07 -1.77 0.24
CA LYS A 117 28.23 -1.62 1.13
C LYS A 117 28.42 -2.86 2.02
N THR A 118 29.64 -3.09 2.50
CA THR A 118 30.03 -4.24 3.31
C THR A 118 29.34 -4.29 4.68
N ALA A 119 29.03 -3.14 5.27
CA ALA A 119 28.23 -3.06 6.49
C ALA A 119 26.75 -3.33 6.20
N THR A 120 26.23 -4.45 6.70
CA THR A 120 24.82 -4.81 6.52
C THR A 120 23.92 -4.13 7.56
N CYS A 121 22.64 -4.01 7.21
CA CYS A 121 21.54 -3.60 8.09
C CYS A 121 21.47 -4.40 9.41
N GLY A 122 21.95 -5.65 9.43
CA GLY A 122 21.74 -6.58 10.54
C GLY A 122 22.55 -6.25 11.80
N ASP A 123 23.84 -5.93 11.68
CA ASP A 123 24.73 -5.88 12.84
C ASP A 123 24.48 -4.67 13.74
N GLU A 124 24.20 -3.52 13.16
CA GLU A 124 23.87 -2.30 13.90
C GLU A 124 22.51 -2.39 14.60
N VAL A 125 21.54 -3.02 13.92
CA VAL A 125 20.20 -3.25 14.44
C VAL A 125 20.25 -4.25 15.59
N ARG A 126 21.09 -5.29 15.50
CA ARG A 126 21.28 -6.26 16.60
C ARG A 126 21.91 -5.58 17.81
N ALA A 127 22.94 -4.75 17.61
CA ALA A 127 23.52 -3.96 18.68
C ALA A 127 22.47 -3.02 19.31
N LEU A 128 21.66 -2.35 18.51
CA LEU A 128 20.62 -1.44 18.97
C LEU A 128 19.50 -2.16 19.74
N ALA A 129 19.04 -3.31 19.24
CA ALA A 129 18.01 -4.13 19.87
C ALA A 129 18.50 -4.79 21.17
N GLY A 130 19.79 -5.15 21.25
CA GLY A 130 20.40 -5.66 22.48
C GLY A 130 20.60 -4.59 23.56
N LEU A 131 20.83 -3.33 23.16
CA LEU A 131 21.07 -2.21 24.08
C LEU A 131 19.79 -1.60 24.68
N HIS A 132 18.64 -1.70 23.99
CA HIS A 132 17.39 -1.07 24.42
C HIS A 132 16.24 -2.08 24.56
N ALA A 133 15.80 -2.26 25.82
CA ALA A 133 14.56 -2.94 26.25
C ALA A 133 14.51 -4.48 26.30
N GLY A 134 15.66 -5.17 26.27
CA GLY A 134 15.69 -6.64 26.33
C GLY A 134 14.90 -7.27 25.19
N GLU A 135 14.68 -8.59 25.25
CA GLU A 135 14.00 -9.40 24.22
C GLU A 135 12.49 -9.09 24.04
N SER A 136 12.03 -7.87 24.36
CA SER A 136 10.63 -7.44 24.36
C SER A 136 10.38 -6.02 23.79
N GLY A 137 11.40 -5.37 23.23
CA GLY A 137 11.27 -4.04 22.60
C GLY A 137 10.53 -4.07 21.26
N HIS A 138 9.95 -2.94 20.84
CA HIS A 138 9.22 -2.85 19.57
C HIS A 138 10.08 -3.14 18.33
N LEU A 139 11.37 -2.78 18.39
CA LEU A 139 12.35 -3.09 17.36
C LEU A 139 12.60 -4.60 17.25
N TRP A 140 12.78 -5.26 18.38
CA TRP A 140 12.94 -6.72 18.44
C TRP A 140 11.73 -7.45 17.87
N GLU A 141 10.53 -7.04 18.28
CA GLU A 141 9.28 -7.60 17.75
C GLU A 141 9.16 -7.40 16.22
N ALA A 142 9.61 -6.25 15.69
CA ALA A 142 9.62 -6.02 14.23
C ALA A 142 10.65 -6.91 13.51
N MET A 143 11.84 -7.11 14.09
CA MET A 143 12.83 -8.05 13.56
C MET A 143 12.28 -9.48 13.51
N MET A 144 11.64 -9.92 14.59
CA MET A 144 11.03 -11.27 14.66
C MET A 144 9.88 -11.43 13.67
N ALA A 145 9.04 -10.39 13.51
CA ALA A 145 7.98 -10.38 12.50
C ALA A 145 8.55 -10.57 11.09
N LEU A 146 9.61 -9.83 10.75
CA LEU A 146 10.26 -9.88 9.45
C LEU A 146 10.94 -11.25 9.20
N GLY A 147 11.67 -11.78 10.18
CA GLY A 147 12.26 -13.11 10.10
C GLY A 147 11.22 -14.22 9.93
N ALA A 148 10.12 -14.15 10.68
CA ALA A 148 9.03 -15.13 10.60
C ALA A 148 8.31 -15.11 9.24
N VAL A 149 8.03 -13.92 8.67
CA VAL A 149 7.41 -13.83 7.34
C VAL A 149 8.38 -14.28 6.24
N TYR A 150 9.67 -13.96 6.37
CA TYR A 150 10.71 -14.42 5.43
C TYR A 150 10.78 -15.94 5.38
N GLU A 151 10.85 -16.59 6.53
CA GLU A 151 10.89 -18.05 6.61
C GLU A 151 9.57 -18.72 6.19
N ALA A 152 8.41 -18.09 6.46
CA ALA A 152 7.11 -18.57 5.98
C ALA A 152 7.06 -18.63 4.45
N ARG A 153 7.69 -17.64 3.79
CA ARG A 153 7.70 -17.51 2.34
C ARG A 153 8.74 -18.41 1.66
N LEU A 154 9.86 -18.72 2.32
CA LEU A 154 10.85 -19.69 1.83
C LEU A 154 10.40 -21.17 2.00
N GLY A 155 9.46 -21.45 2.90
CA GLY A 155 9.07 -22.82 3.27
C GLY A 155 8.16 -23.56 2.26
N GLY A 156 8.45 -24.84 2.03
CA GLY A 156 7.78 -25.72 1.06
C GLY A 156 6.39 -26.25 1.47
N GLU A 157 6.10 -26.39 2.77
CA GLU A 157 4.82 -26.96 3.23
C GLU A 157 3.76 -25.90 3.59
N ALA A 158 2.54 -26.07 3.07
CA ALA A 158 1.43 -25.13 3.28
C ALA A 158 0.99 -25.01 4.75
N ALA A 159 1.03 -26.11 5.52
CA ALA A 159 0.65 -26.11 6.93
C ALA A 159 1.64 -25.32 7.81
N LEU A 160 2.95 -25.57 7.62
CA LEU A 160 4.02 -24.83 8.28
C LEU A 160 4.02 -23.35 7.89
N ARG A 161 3.76 -23.04 6.62
CA ARG A 161 3.60 -21.65 6.15
C ARG A 161 2.49 -20.90 6.90
N LYS A 162 1.33 -21.53 7.09
CA LYS A 162 0.20 -20.92 7.82
C LYS A 162 0.58 -20.67 9.29
N SER A 163 1.21 -21.63 9.96
CA SER A 163 1.65 -21.48 11.34
C SER A 163 2.69 -20.36 11.50
N ARG A 164 3.72 -20.34 10.65
CA ARG A 164 4.74 -19.28 10.66
C ARG A 164 4.16 -17.89 10.37
N MET A 165 3.18 -17.80 9.47
CA MET A 165 2.48 -16.54 9.19
C MET A 165 1.69 -16.03 10.39
N VAL A 166 1.04 -16.92 11.15
CA VAL A 166 0.36 -16.55 12.40
C VAL A 166 1.36 -16.01 13.42
N THR A 167 2.51 -16.67 13.58
CA THR A 167 3.61 -16.17 14.42
C THR A 167 4.09 -14.79 13.96
N ALA A 168 4.31 -14.62 12.65
CA ALA A 168 4.76 -13.36 12.06
C ALA A 168 3.79 -12.20 12.34
N LEU A 169 2.48 -12.43 12.15
CA LEU A 169 1.42 -11.46 12.46
C LEU A 169 1.35 -11.14 13.96
N GLY A 170 1.59 -12.12 14.83
CA GLY A 170 1.62 -11.91 16.28
C GLY A 170 2.78 -11.02 16.73
N HIS A 171 3.96 -11.17 16.13
CA HIS A 171 5.10 -10.27 16.35
C HIS A 171 4.85 -8.88 15.76
N TYR A 172 4.30 -8.79 14.53
CA TYR A 172 3.92 -7.53 13.89
C TYR A 172 2.94 -6.71 14.75
N ALA A 173 1.90 -7.34 15.30
CA ALA A 173 0.93 -6.68 16.16
C ALA A 173 1.57 -6.13 17.46
N ARG A 174 2.48 -6.88 18.08
CA ARG A 174 3.24 -6.44 19.26
C ARG A 174 4.18 -5.28 18.93
N ALA A 175 4.87 -5.34 17.80
CA ALA A 175 5.75 -4.29 17.31
C ALA A 175 4.99 -2.97 17.10
N ILE A 176 3.81 -2.99 16.47
CA ILE A 176 2.96 -1.80 16.31
C ILE A 176 2.52 -1.24 17.67
N SER A 177 2.05 -2.11 18.58
CA SER A 177 1.62 -1.68 19.92
C SER A 177 2.75 -1.03 20.70
N GLY A 178 3.95 -1.62 20.64
CA GLY A 178 5.16 -1.10 21.27
C GLY A 178 5.61 0.21 20.64
N LEU A 179 5.62 0.30 19.30
CA LEU A 179 5.98 1.50 18.54
C LEU A 179 5.06 2.67 18.88
N ARG A 180 3.74 2.42 18.93
CA ARG A 180 2.75 3.43 19.33
C ARG A 180 3.04 3.96 20.74
N THR A 181 3.35 3.05 21.66
CA THR A 181 3.70 3.41 23.04
C THR A 181 4.99 4.24 23.10
N ALA A 182 6.00 3.91 22.30
CA ALA A 182 7.25 4.67 22.20
C ALA A 182 7.03 6.08 21.65
N ILE A 183 6.22 6.20 20.59
CA ILE A 183 5.84 7.50 20.00
C ILE A 183 5.05 8.34 21.00
N ASP A 184 4.05 7.77 21.69
CA ASP A 184 3.23 8.46 22.69
C ASP A 184 4.06 8.95 23.88
N LYS A 185 5.02 8.13 24.34
CA LYS A 185 6.00 8.52 25.37
C LYS A 185 6.90 9.65 24.89
N GLY A 186 7.40 9.60 23.65
CA GLY A 186 8.20 10.66 23.05
C GLY A 186 7.46 11.99 22.92
N MET A 187 6.17 11.96 22.54
CA MET A 187 5.31 13.15 22.49
C MET A 187 5.06 13.74 23.89
N SER A 188 4.87 12.89 24.89
CA SER A 188 4.67 13.31 26.29
C SER A 188 5.96 13.85 26.92
N GLY A 189 7.10 13.27 26.56
CA GLY A 189 8.44 13.66 27.00
C GLY A 189 8.94 14.97 26.38
N ARG A 190 8.44 15.37 25.20
CA ARG A 190 8.80 16.64 24.53
C ARG A 190 8.49 17.90 25.36
N ARG A 191 7.61 17.80 26.37
CA ARG A 191 7.38 18.85 27.39
C ARG A 191 8.44 18.93 28.49
N ARG A 192 9.36 17.96 28.58
CA ARG A 192 10.35 17.81 29.66
C ARG A 192 11.79 17.51 29.20
N GLY A 193 12.03 17.33 27.90
CA GLY A 193 13.36 17.09 27.30
C GLY A 193 13.29 16.20 26.04
N LYS A 194 14.34 16.18 25.20
CA LYS A 194 14.42 15.29 24.01
C LYS A 194 14.40 13.81 24.45
N SER A 195 13.72 12.94 23.70
CA SER A 195 13.86 11.48 23.84
C SER A 195 15.32 11.06 23.69
N PRO A 196 15.78 10.00 24.37
CA PRO A 196 17.15 9.50 24.20
C PRO A 196 17.40 9.07 22.74
N ALA A 197 18.52 9.51 22.17
CA ALA A 197 18.95 9.23 20.79
C ALA A 197 18.79 7.75 20.33
N PRO A 198 19.09 6.74 21.15
CA PRO A 198 18.89 5.35 20.75
C PRO A 198 17.42 4.92 20.60
N GLU A 199 16.50 5.39 21.45
CA GLU A 199 15.05 5.08 21.32
C GLU A 199 14.50 5.66 20.01
N GLN A 200 14.94 6.87 19.66
CA GLN A 200 14.56 7.52 18.41
C GLN A 200 15.05 6.73 17.20
N THR A 201 16.26 6.18 17.27
CA THR A 201 16.80 5.32 16.22
C THR A 201 16.07 3.98 16.14
N SER A 202 15.67 3.42 17.29
CA SER A 202 14.83 2.21 17.32
C SER A 202 13.48 2.44 16.64
N ILE A 203 12.84 3.60 16.84
CA ILE A 203 11.58 3.97 16.17
C ILE A 203 11.77 3.96 14.65
N LEU A 204 12.84 4.57 14.15
CA LEU A 204 13.16 4.63 12.72
C LEU A 204 13.30 3.22 12.12
N TRP A 205 14.16 2.38 12.69
CA TRP A 205 14.34 0.99 12.24
C TRP A 205 13.05 0.17 12.30
N THR A 206 12.26 0.34 13.36
CA THR A 206 10.98 -0.36 13.51
C THR A 206 10.03 -0.01 12.37
N THR A 207 9.91 1.28 12.01
CA THR A 207 9.04 1.67 10.89
C THR A 207 9.50 1.07 9.56
N LEU A 208 10.81 1.03 9.28
CA LEU A 208 11.32 0.43 8.05
C LEU A 208 11.03 -1.08 7.98
N PHE A 209 11.24 -1.82 9.07
CA PHE A 209 10.96 -3.26 9.09
C PHE A 209 9.48 -3.61 9.04
N LEU A 210 8.63 -2.81 9.68
CA LEU A 210 7.18 -2.98 9.54
C LEU A 210 6.71 -2.72 8.11
N GLY A 211 7.30 -1.71 7.43
CA GLY A 211 7.09 -1.52 6.01
C GLY A 211 7.49 -2.76 5.21
N LEU A 212 8.70 -3.27 5.38
CA LEU A 212 9.19 -4.45 4.64
C LEU A 212 8.33 -5.69 4.92
N PHE A 213 7.85 -5.86 6.15
CA PHE A 213 6.88 -6.89 6.49
C PHE A 213 5.58 -6.74 5.68
N GLU A 214 5.03 -5.53 5.61
CA GLU A 214 3.81 -5.23 4.85
C GLU A 214 4.01 -5.50 3.35
N LEU A 215 5.17 -5.16 2.79
CA LEU A 215 5.52 -5.48 1.41
C LEU A 215 5.52 -6.99 1.13
N MET A 216 6.01 -7.79 2.09
CA MET A 216 6.04 -9.26 1.98
C MET A 216 4.70 -9.94 2.30
N ASN A 217 3.75 -9.22 2.88
CA ASN A 217 2.47 -9.75 3.30
C ASN A 217 1.31 -9.31 2.39
N ASP A 218 1.33 -8.06 1.92
CA ASP A 218 0.27 -7.43 1.14
C ASP A 218 0.64 -7.31 -0.34
N ALA A 219 -0.09 -8.05 -1.20
CA ALA A 219 0.11 -8.02 -2.65
C ALA A 219 -0.33 -6.71 -3.29
N SER A 220 -1.09 -5.86 -2.57
CA SER A 220 -1.51 -4.58 -3.10
C SER A 220 -0.34 -3.57 -3.21
N GLY A 221 0.66 -3.70 -2.32
CA GLY A 221 1.73 -2.72 -2.16
C GLY A 221 1.29 -1.40 -1.50
N GLU A 222 0.01 -1.25 -1.18
CA GLU A 222 -0.53 -0.04 -0.56
C GLU A 222 -0.05 0.13 0.87
N GLY A 223 -0.02 -0.96 1.66
CA GLY A 223 0.50 -0.94 3.02
C GLY A 223 1.94 -0.39 3.04
N TRP A 224 2.83 -1.01 2.26
CA TRP A 224 4.21 -0.55 2.07
C TRP A 224 4.29 0.93 1.72
N ARG A 225 3.52 1.39 0.73
CA ARG A 225 3.54 2.80 0.30
C ARG A 225 3.15 3.73 1.45
N GLN A 226 2.04 3.45 2.12
CA GLN A 226 1.56 4.25 3.25
C GLN A 226 2.57 4.24 4.40
N HIS A 227 3.16 3.08 4.71
CA HIS A 227 4.14 2.93 5.78
C HIS A 227 5.43 3.71 5.49
N MET A 228 5.93 3.66 4.25
CA MET A 228 7.14 4.39 3.86
C MET A 228 6.93 5.90 3.88
N VAL A 229 5.79 6.41 3.37
CA VAL A 229 5.50 7.85 3.33
C VAL A 229 5.14 8.39 4.72
N HIS A 230 4.12 7.82 5.35
CA HIS A 230 3.53 8.37 6.57
C HIS A 230 4.13 7.79 7.85
N GLY A 231 4.85 6.67 7.77
CA GLY A 231 5.62 6.10 8.87
C GLY A 231 7.09 6.53 8.78
N THR A 232 7.86 5.88 7.93
CA THR A 232 9.34 5.98 7.89
C THR A 232 9.85 7.36 7.52
N ALA A 233 9.43 7.92 6.37
CA ALA A 233 9.87 9.24 5.93
C ALA A 233 9.41 10.35 6.89
N SER A 234 8.18 10.24 7.40
CA SER A 234 7.63 11.20 8.38
C SER A 234 8.37 11.14 9.72
N ALA A 235 8.69 9.94 10.22
CA ALA A 235 9.47 9.76 11.45
C ALA A 235 10.92 10.27 11.30
N LEU A 236 11.54 10.02 10.14
CA LEU A 236 12.87 10.52 9.81
C LEU A 236 12.88 12.05 9.74
N ARG A 237 11.92 12.66 9.02
CA ARG A 237 11.76 14.11 8.96
C ARG A 237 11.56 14.73 10.35
N ALA A 238 10.71 14.15 11.18
CA ALA A 238 10.43 14.63 12.54
C ALA A 238 11.63 14.50 13.48
N THR A 239 12.53 13.56 13.19
CA THR A 239 13.76 13.33 13.94
C THR A 239 14.82 14.38 13.67
N GLY A 240 14.86 14.88 12.43
CA GLY A 240 15.79 15.92 12.01
C GLY A 240 17.18 15.38 11.69
N PRO A 241 17.97 16.14 10.89
CA PRO A 241 19.23 15.67 10.34
C PRO A 241 20.31 15.41 11.40
N GLY A 242 20.33 16.19 12.50
CA GLY A 242 21.35 16.06 13.54
C GLY A 242 21.38 14.69 14.23
N ALA A 243 20.24 14.00 14.34
CA ALA A 243 20.17 12.65 14.91
C ALA A 243 20.72 11.56 13.95
N CYS A 244 20.88 11.90 12.67
CA CYS A 244 21.42 11.02 11.64
C CYS A 244 22.89 11.31 11.32
N ALA A 245 23.55 12.20 12.07
CA ALA A 245 24.94 12.57 11.79
C ALA A 245 25.95 11.46 12.11
N ARG A 246 25.66 10.61 13.11
CA ARG A 246 26.60 9.59 13.62
C ARG A 246 25.88 8.33 14.10
N GLY A 247 26.63 7.24 14.27
CA GLY A 247 26.17 6.00 14.88
C GLY A 247 25.01 5.33 14.11
N PRO A 248 24.15 4.56 14.80
CA PRO A 248 23.06 3.80 14.17
C PRO A 248 22.04 4.67 13.40
N GLY A 249 21.93 5.97 13.73
CA GLY A 249 21.08 6.91 12.99
C GLY A 249 21.64 7.27 11.62
N ARG A 250 22.97 7.36 11.48
CA ARG A 250 23.66 7.59 10.19
C ARG A 250 23.40 6.45 9.22
N ALA A 251 23.53 5.22 9.70
CA ALA A 251 23.38 4.06 8.85
C ALA A 251 21.91 3.76 8.50
N PHE A 252 20.98 4.01 9.42
CA PHE A 252 19.56 4.06 9.07
C PHE A 252 19.31 5.06 7.93
N PHE A 253 19.84 6.28 8.05
CA PHE A 253 19.65 7.31 7.04
C PHE A 253 20.23 6.89 5.67
N ALA A 254 21.42 6.28 5.65
CA ALA A 254 22.02 5.77 4.42
C ALA A 254 21.11 4.76 3.69
N GLN A 255 20.47 3.85 4.42
CA GLN A 255 19.57 2.85 3.84
C GLN A 255 18.21 3.42 3.46
N ALA A 256 17.61 4.22 4.34
CA ALA A 256 16.29 4.81 4.10
C ALA A 256 16.30 5.84 2.95
N ARG A 257 17.41 6.55 2.75
CA ARG A 257 17.57 7.58 1.70
C ARG A 257 17.39 7.00 0.29
N ILE A 258 17.91 5.79 0.03
CA ILE A 258 17.75 5.13 -1.27
C ILE A 258 16.27 4.85 -1.55
N PHE A 259 15.55 4.27 -0.58
CA PHE A 259 14.13 4.02 -0.73
C PHE A 259 13.31 5.30 -0.89
N GLU A 260 13.64 6.35 -0.15
CA GLU A 260 12.97 7.64 -0.27
C GLU A 260 13.22 8.29 -1.65
N ALA A 261 14.45 8.23 -2.17
CA ALA A 261 14.78 8.73 -3.51
C ALA A 261 14.08 7.93 -4.63
N CYS A 262 14.02 6.59 -4.51
CA CYS A 262 13.27 5.77 -5.46
C CYS A 262 11.75 6.07 -5.38
N ARG A 263 11.20 6.21 -4.16
CA ARG A 263 9.78 6.49 -3.93
C ARG A 263 9.34 7.78 -4.62
N THR A 264 10.10 8.86 -4.47
CA THR A 264 9.74 10.18 -5.02
C THR A 264 9.66 10.15 -6.54
N ILE A 265 10.58 9.43 -7.18
CA ILE A 265 10.57 9.21 -8.63
C ILE A 265 9.42 8.28 -9.06
N LEU A 266 9.22 7.16 -8.36
CA LEU A 266 8.17 6.19 -8.69
C LEU A 266 6.76 6.77 -8.63
N PHE A 267 6.52 7.68 -7.68
CA PHE A 267 5.20 8.27 -7.42
C PHE A 267 5.08 9.74 -7.85
N ASN A 268 6.16 10.36 -8.36
CA ASN A 268 6.23 11.79 -8.69
C ASN A 268 5.81 12.70 -7.52
N GLU A 269 6.35 12.43 -6.34
CA GLU A 269 6.00 13.14 -5.09
C GLU A 269 7.19 13.93 -4.54
N PRO A 270 6.94 15.04 -3.81
CA PRO A 270 8.00 15.78 -3.14
C PRO A 270 8.62 14.98 -1.97
N THR A 271 9.80 15.41 -1.54
CA THR A 271 10.50 14.86 -0.38
C THR A 271 11.16 15.95 0.45
N PHE A 272 11.35 15.68 1.73
CA PHE A 272 12.11 16.52 2.65
C PHE A 272 13.62 16.47 2.38
N LEU A 273 14.11 15.48 1.60
CA LEU A 273 15.53 15.38 1.25
C LEU A 273 16.02 16.57 0.40
N THR A 274 15.12 17.37 -0.17
CA THR A 274 15.48 18.62 -0.87
C THR A 274 15.75 19.79 0.07
N ASP A 275 15.40 19.67 1.36
CA ASP A 275 15.60 20.74 2.34
C ASP A 275 17.11 20.91 2.62
N ALA A 276 17.59 22.16 2.72
CA ALA A 276 19.02 22.48 2.79
C ALA A 276 19.77 21.74 3.91
N ALA A 277 19.15 21.59 5.09
CA ALA A 277 19.75 20.90 6.23
C ALA A 277 19.97 19.39 5.99
N TRP A 278 19.11 18.75 5.20
CA TRP A 278 19.27 17.34 4.82
C TRP A 278 20.28 17.16 3.70
N ALA A 279 20.32 18.08 2.73
CA ALA A 279 21.35 18.11 1.69
C ALA A 279 22.75 18.41 2.25
N GLU A 280 22.83 19.24 3.30
CA GLU A 280 24.08 19.51 4.02
C GLU A 280 24.53 18.29 4.84
N LEU A 281 23.60 17.61 5.54
CA LEU A 281 23.90 16.34 6.19
C LEU A 281 24.45 15.32 5.19
N ALA A 282 23.77 15.14 4.06
CA ALA A 282 24.19 14.22 3.01
C ALA A 282 25.62 14.52 2.56
N ARG A 283 25.93 15.77 2.18
CA ARG A 283 27.28 16.17 1.78
C ARG A 283 28.30 16.03 2.91
N GLY A 284 27.94 16.38 4.15
CA GLY A 284 28.82 16.36 5.32
C GLY A 284 29.19 14.94 5.78
N MET A 285 28.30 13.95 5.63
CA MET A 285 28.61 12.55 5.91
C MET A 285 29.70 11.97 5.00
N TRP A 286 29.94 12.65 3.88
CA TRP A 286 30.73 12.16 2.76
C TRP A 286 31.98 13.02 2.50
N ALA A 287 32.05 14.22 3.08
CA ALA A 287 33.18 15.15 2.99
C ALA A 287 34.14 15.09 4.22
N GLY A 288 33.95 14.14 5.15
CA GLY A 288 34.56 14.17 6.49
C GLY A 288 35.89 13.43 6.67
N ASP A 289 36.84 14.14 7.28
CA ASP A 289 38.25 13.88 7.66
C ASP A 289 38.48 12.77 8.74
N ASP A 290 37.54 11.84 8.93
CA ASP A 290 37.55 10.89 10.07
C ASP A 290 38.45 9.65 9.84
N GLY A 291 39.43 9.71 8.94
CA GLY A 291 40.31 8.57 8.61
C GLY A 291 39.62 7.35 7.97
N ARG A 292 38.28 7.38 7.81
CA ARG A 292 37.49 6.42 7.02
C ARG A 292 37.31 6.91 5.58
N VAL A 293 38.44 7.28 4.95
CA VAL A 293 38.53 7.88 3.62
C VAL A 293 37.93 6.98 2.50
N ASN A 294 37.59 5.72 2.79
CA ASN A 294 37.17 4.71 1.81
C ASN A 294 35.67 4.31 1.86
N GLU A 295 34.77 5.06 2.49
CA GLU A 295 33.33 4.70 2.58
C GLU A 295 32.39 5.57 1.72
N TRP A 296 32.95 6.57 1.03
CA TRP A 296 32.22 7.37 0.05
C TRP A 296 32.09 6.59 -1.26
N HIS A 297 30.87 6.53 -1.80
CA HIS A 297 30.57 5.74 -2.98
C HIS A 297 29.85 6.59 -4.05
N PRO A 298 30.14 6.43 -5.36
CA PRO A 298 29.47 7.16 -6.45
C PRO A 298 27.94 7.24 -6.35
N LEU A 299 27.30 6.16 -5.89
CA LEU A 299 25.86 6.09 -5.60
C LEU A 299 25.37 7.24 -4.69
N ASP A 300 26.15 7.66 -3.70
CA ASP A 300 25.73 8.62 -2.70
C ASP A 300 25.53 10.04 -3.27
N SER A 301 26.38 10.47 -4.21
CA SER A 301 26.22 11.74 -4.93
C SER A 301 25.16 11.65 -6.02
N LEU A 302 25.00 10.49 -6.65
CA LEU A 302 23.93 10.25 -7.62
C LEU A 302 22.55 10.39 -6.98
N LEU A 303 22.37 9.90 -5.74
CA LEU A 303 21.11 10.06 -5.00
C LEU A 303 20.73 11.52 -4.77
N ASP A 304 21.70 12.44 -4.62
CA ASP A 304 21.40 13.88 -4.53
C ASP A 304 20.85 14.41 -5.85
N ILE A 305 21.46 14.02 -6.98
CA ILE A 305 21.00 14.38 -8.32
C ILE A 305 19.59 13.80 -8.58
N MET A 306 19.34 12.55 -8.19
CA MET A 306 18.03 11.89 -8.29
C MET A 306 16.93 12.65 -7.55
N VAL A 307 17.21 13.09 -6.32
CA VAL A 307 16.27 13.87 -5.51
C VAL A 307 15.98 15.22 -6.17
N MET A 308 16.99 15.88 -6.75
CA MET A 308 16.78 17.13 -7.50
C MET A 308 15.95 16.90 -8.78
N CYS A 309 16.18 15.81 -9.51
CA CYS A 309 15.35 15.43 -10.67
C CYS A 309 13.89 15.23 -10.26
N SER A 310 13.63 14.62 -9.11
CA SER A 310 12.27 14.48 -8.59
C SER A 310 11.62 15.82 -8.23
N ARG A 311 12.38 16.75 -7.62
CA ARG A 311 11.90 18.11 -7.36
C ARG A 311 11.53 18.83 -8.65
N LEU A 312 12.37 18.72 -9.67
CA LEU A 312 12.12 19.29 -10.99
C LEU A 312 10.84 18.73 -11.61
N ARG A 313 10.64 17.40 -11.54
CA ARG A 313 9.43 16.74 -12.05
C ARG A 313 8.16 17.28 -11.41
N VAL A 314 8.15 17.48 -10.09
CA VAL A 314 6.97 18.02 -9.37
C VAL A 314 6.68 19.45 -9.81
N ARG A 315 7.71 20.28 -9.97
CA ARG A 315 7.60 21.67 -10.45
C ARG A 315 7.07 21.72 -11.89
N ALA A 316 7.64 20.91 -12.78
CA ALA A 316 7.20 20.72 -14.16
C ALA A 316 5.76 20.20 -14.26
N GLY A 317 5.37 19.24 -13.41
CA GLY A 317 4.01 18.72 -13.37
C GLY A 317 2.99 19.82 -13.06
N ARG A 318 3.23 20.62 -12.02
CA ARG A 318 2.33 21.72 -11.64
C ARG A 318 2.16 22.77 -12.72
N LEU A 319 3.27 23.20 -13.34
CA LEU A 319 3.22 24.16 -14.44
C LEU A 319 2.33 23.65 -15.57
N MET A 320 2.47 22.38 -15.91
CA MET A 320 1.71 21.79 -17.00
C MET A 320 0.25 21.52 -16.63
N ASP A 321 -0.05 21.19 -15.37
CA ASP A 321 -1.44 21.10 -14.91
C ASP A 321 -2.11 22.48 -15.00
N ASP A 322 -1.40 23.55 -14.64
CA ASP A 322 -1.90 24.92 -14.78
C ASP A 322 -2.04 25.35 -16.25
N TRP A 323 -1.15 24.92 -17.12
CA TRP A 323 -1.24 25.11 -18.57
C TRP A 323 -2.48 24.42 -19.16
N ASP A 324 -2.69 23.14 -18.82
CA ASP A 324 -3.83 22.33 -19.29
C ASP A 324 -5.17 22.94 -18.81
N GLU A 325 -5.19 23.57 -17.64
CA GLU A 325 -6.37 24.26 -17.09
C GLU A 325 -6.49 25.73 -17.56
N GLY A 326 -5.62 26.18 -18.47
CA GLY A 326 -5.64 27.53 -19.05
C GLY A 326 -5.37 28.64 -18.03
N ARG A 327 -4.76 28.30 -16.89
CA ARG A 327 -4.51 29.21 -15.77
C ARG A 327 -3.18 29.95 -15.88
N ASN A 328 -2.27 29.51 -16.73
CA ASN A 328 -0.92 30.05 -16.72
C ASN A 328 -0.25 30.09 -18.11
N ASP A 329 0.48 31.19 -18.36
CA ASP A 329 1.36 31.44 -19.52
C ASP A 329 2.74 31.93 -19.01
N ASP A 330 3.21 31.34 -17.91
CA ASP A 330 4.46 31.73 -17.25
C ASP A 330 5.68 31.14 -17.99
N ALA A 331 5.98 31.75 -19.13
CA ALA A 331 7.14 31.42 -19.95
C ALA A 331 8.47 31.57 -19.19
N ASP A 332 8.54 32.42 -18.16
CA ASP A 332 9.72 32.56 -17.31
C ASP A 332 9.92 31.33 -16.42
N GLU A 333 8.84 30.85 -15.78
CA GLU A 333 8.87 29.62 -14.99
C GLU A 333 9.21 28.41 -15.87
N ALA A 334 8.64 28.33 -17.08
CA ALA A 334 8.97 27.27 -18.03
C ALA A 334 10.46 27.27 -18.42
N ARG A 335 11.02 28.45 -18.74
CA ARG A 335 12.45 28.63 -19.02
C ARG A 335 13.31 28.26 -17.81
N ALA A 336 12.91 28.61 -16.60
CA ALA A 336 13.64 28.27 -15.39
C ALA A 336 13.64 26.77 -15.10
N ILE A 337 12.50 26.08 -15.26
CA ILE A 337 12.42 24.60 -15.15
C ILE A 337 13.32 23.95 -16.20
N TYR A 338 13.31 24.48 -17.41
CA TYR A 338 14.12 23.95 -18.48
C TYR A 338 15.64 24.14 -18.21
N ALA A 339 16.05 25.32 -17.76
CA ALA A 339 17.45 25.59 -17.37
C ALA A 339 17.91 24.69 -16.21
N ASP A 340 17.07 24.48 -15.19
CA ASP A 340 17.34 23.53 -14.11
C ASP A 340 17.49 22.09 -14.66
N GLY A 341 16.67 21.72 -15.65
CA GLY A 341 16.75 20.43 -16.34
C GLY A 341 18.07 20.24 -17.08
N GLN A 342 18.55 21.27 -17.78
CA GLN A 342 19.87 21.26 -18.42
C GLN A 342 20.99 21.12 -17.38
N GLY A 343 20.95 21.91 -16.30
CA GLY A 343 21.94 21.81 -15.23
C GLY A 343 22.00 20.42 -14.59
N LEU A 344 20.86 19.72 -14.47
CA LEU A 344 20.84 18.33 -14.02
C LEU A 344 21.35 17.34 -15.06
N CYS A 345 21.15 17.60 -16.35
CA CYS A 345 21.75 16.79 -17.42
C CYS A 345 23.28 16.89 -17.37
N ASP A 346 23.82 18.10 -17.24
CA ASP A 346 25.25 18.35 -17.10
C ASP A 346 25.80 17.68 -15.83
N ALA A 347 25.09 17.78 -14.71
CA ALA A 347 25.48 17.09 -13.47
C ALA A 347 25.54 15.57 -13.62
N LEU A 348 24.58 14.95 -14.32
CA LEU A 348 24.60 13.51 -14.60
C LEU A 348 25.71 13.12 -15.57
N GLN A 349 26.05 14.00 -16.52
CA GLN A 349 27.13 13.78 -17.47
C GLN A 349 28.49 13.85 -16.77
N CYS A 350 28.74 14.92 -16.01
CA CYS A 350 29.94 15.06 -15.18
C CYS A 350 30.08 13.91 -14.18
N TRP A 351 28.98 13.44 -13.60
CA TRP A 351 28.99 12.27 -12.73
C TRP A 351 29.40 11.01 -13.50
N HIS A 352 28.89 10.80 -14.71
CA HIS A 352 29.26 9.64 -15.52
C HIS A 352 30.74 9.67 -15.89
N GLU A 353 31.24 10.81 -16.37
CA GLU A 353 32.65 10.97 -16.74
C GLU A 353 33.60 10.78 -15.56
N ALA A 354 33.17 11.11 -14.34
CA ALA A 354 33.99 10.95 -13.14
C ALA A 354 34.01 9.51 -12.60
N TYR A 355 32.96 8.71 -12.82
CA TYR A 355 32.76 7.43 -12.11
C TYR A 355 32.41 6.22 -12.99
N ALA A 356 32.14 6.42 -14.28
CA ALA A 356 31.92 5.30 -15.20
C ALA A 356 33.25 4.60 -15.49
N PRO A 357 33.26 3.26 -15.55
CA PRO A 357 34.46 2.52 -15.92
C PRO A 357 34.87 2.85 -17.37
N ASP A 358 36.17 3.04 -17.61
CA ASP A 358 36.71 3.25 -18.95
C ASP A 358 36.41 2.04 -19.85
N SER A 359 35.81 2.31 -21.00
CA SER A 359 35.38 1.30 -21.99
C SER A 359 36.53 0.59 -22.73
N THR A 360 37.78 0.81 -22.32
CA THR A 360 38.98 0.35 -23.03
C THR A 360 39.47 -1.05 -22.65
N ASP A 361 38.91 -1.69 -21.62
CA ASP A 361 39.14 -3.10 -21.30
C ASP A 361 37.79 -3.86 -21.19
N ASP A 362 37.55 -4.78 -22.13
CA ASP A 362 36.53 -5.85 -22.12
C ASP A 362 35.03 -5.49 -21.95
N GLY A 363 34.49 -4.56 -22.76
CA GLY A 363 33.04 -4.45 -23.02
C GLY A 363 32.15 -4.15 -21.79
N PRO A 364 30.81 -4.06 -21.94
CA PRO A 364 29.88 -3.76 -20.84
C PRO A 364 29.78 -4.87 -19.77
N THR A 365 30.63 -5.89 -19.85
CA THR A 365 30.69 -7.07 -18.99
C THR A 365 31.86 -7.07 -18.00
N ALA A 366 32.81 -6.13 -18.10
CA ALA A 366 33.99 -6.04 -17.23
C ALA A 366 33.84 -5.01 -16.09
N ILE A 367 32.64 -4.81 -15.54
CA ILE A 367 32.54 -4.25 -14.18
C ILE A 367 33.10 -5.35 -13.28
N ASN A 368 34.24 -5.11 -12.63
CA ASN A 368 34.76 -6.00 -11.59
C ASN A 368 33.59 -6.40 -10.68
N SER A 369 33.23 -7.68 -10.70
CA SER A 369 32.06 -8.30 -10.05
C SER A 369 31.97 -8.09 -8.53
N ASN A 370 32.92 -7.34 -7.96
CA ASN A 370 33.11 -7.19 -6.53
C ASN A 370 32.57 -5.87 -5.97
N ASP A 371 32.09 -4.93 -6.80
CA ASP A 371 31.45 -3.71 -6.30
C ASP A 371 29.96 -3.59 -6.69
N SER A 372 29.14 -4.27 -5.89
CA SER A 372 27.67 -4.17 -5.92
C SER A 372 27.16 -2.72 -5.88
N SER A 373 27.85 -1.84 -5.17
CA SER A 373 27.41 -0.45 -5.04
C SER A 373 27.67 0.32 -6.34
N THR A 374 28.77 0.05 -7.06
CA THR A 374 29.05 0.64 -8.39
C THR A 374 28.07 0.15 -9.45
N LEU A 375 27.76 -1.15 -9.47
CA LEU A 375 26.71 -1.70 -10.34
C LEU A 375 25.38 -0.95 -10.11
N LEU A 376 24.99 -0.80 -8.84
CA LEU A 376 23.75 -0.10 -8.50
C LEU A 376 23.77 1.37 -8.94
N ALA A 377 24.90 2.05 -8.79
CA ALA A 377 25.08 3.44 -9.22
C ALA A 377 24.90 3.59 -10.74
N LEU A 378 25.49 2.70 -11.55
CA LEU A 378 25.36 2.74 -13.01
C LEU A 378 23.93 2.45 -13.48
N VAL A 379 23.25 1.48 -12.86
CA VAL A 379 21.84 1.18 -13.14
C VAL A 379 20.96 2.38 -12.80
N PHE A 380 21.20 3.02 -11.65
CA PHE A 380 20.45 4.19 -11.23
C PHE A 380 20.73 5.37 -12.15
N HIS A 381 21.98 5.57 -12.59
CA HIS A 381 22.35 6.64 -13.51
C HIS A 381 21.59 6.52 -14.83
N ALA A 382 21.63 5.34 -15.45
CA ALA A 382 20.89 5.08 -16.69
C ALA A 382 19.37 5.32 -16.53
N ALA A 383 18.80 4.86 -15.42
CA ALA A 383 17.38 5.09 -15.13
C ALA A 383 17.06 6.58 -14.88
N THR A 384 17.94 7.31 -14.19
CA THR A 384 17.77 8.74 -13.91
C THR A 384 17.93 9.60 -15.16
N ARG A 385 18.85 9.26 -16.06
CA ARG A 385 18.98 9.89 -17.39
C ARG A 385 17.66 9.79 -18.18
N ILE A 386 17.11 8.58 -18.31
CA ILE A 386 15.83 8.36 -19.00
C ILE A 386 14.67 9.08 -18.29
N TYR A 387 14.66 9.07 -16.96
CA TYR A 387 13.63 9.73 -16.15
C TYR A 387 13.63 11.26 -16.34
N LEU A 388 14.81 11.89 -16.28
CA LEU A 388 14.99 13.34 -16.49
C LEU A 388 14.54 13.75 -17.90
N SER A 389 14.98 13.01 -18.92
CA SER A 389 14.51 13.19 -20.31
C SER A 389 12.99 13.09 -20.39
N GLY A 390 12.41 12.11 -19.69
CA GLY A 390 10.96 11.89 -19.62
C GLY A 390 10.16 13.01 -18.94
N ILE A 391 10.79 14.02 -18.33
CA ILE A 391 10.09 15.23 -17.88
C ILE A 391 9.60 16.04 -19.08
N PHE A 392 10.39 16.06 -20.16
CA PHE A 392 10.16 16.90 -21.35
C PHE A 392 9.65 16.07 -22.54
N ASP A 393 10.12 14.84 -22.72
CA ASP A 393 9.82 13.98 -23.89
C ASP A 393 8.35 13.72 -24.17
N TYR A 394 7.56 13.45 -23.12
CA TYR A 394 6.16 13.07 -23.30
C TYR A 394 5.28 14.24 -23.76
N ARG A 395 5.72 15.49 -23.57
CA ARG A 395 5.02 16.72 -23.95
C ARG A 395 5.95 17.68 -24.70
N ARG A 396 6.65 17.12 -25.69
CA ARG A 396 7.69 17.83 -26.47
C ARG A 396 7.14 19.11 -27.11
N ALA A 397 5.95 19.05 -27.70
CA ALA A 397 5.40 20.16 -28.47
C ALA A 397 5.07 21.35 -27.56
N GLU A 398 4.48 21.07 -26.40
CA GLU A 398 4.10 22.05 -25.39
C GLU A 398 5.32 22.71 -24.77
N TRP A 399 6.33 21.92 -24.38
CA TRP A 399 7.60 22.46 -23.88
C TRP A 399 8.33 23.32 -24.92
N THR A 400 8.31 22.90 -26.19
CA THR A 400 8.92 23.70 -27.28
C THR A 400 8.20 25.04 -27.43
N LEU A 401 6.87 25.06 -27.33
CA LEU A 401 6.08 26.30 -27.40
C LEU A 401 6.38 27.22 -26.21
N LEU A 402 6.34 26.70 -24.99
CA LEU A 402 6.62 27.43 -23.75
C LEU A 402 8.04 28.02 -23.71
N CYS A 403 9.01 27.33 -24.29
CA CYS A 403 10.41 27.77 -24.36
C CYS A 403 10.74 28.61 -25.62
N GLY A 404 9.74 29.15 -26.32
CA GLY A 404 9.95 30.08 -27.43
C GLY A 404 10.46 29.42 -28.72
N GLY A 405 10.11 28.16 -28.97
CA GLY A 405 10.43 27.44 -30.20
C GLY A 405 11.78 26.72 -30.22
N LEU A 406 12.56 26.77 -29.15
CA LEU A 406 13.83 26.05 -29.02
C LEU A 406 13.59 24.58 -28.66
N ALA A 407 14.25 23.67 -29.40
CA ALA A 407 14.22 22.25 -29.09
C ALA A 407 14.91 21.99 -27.74
N PRO A 408 14.26 21.33 -26.78
CA PRO A 408 14.84 21.12 -25.45
C PRO A 408 16.08 20.18 -25.49
N THR A 409 17.28 20.67 -25.18
CA THR A 409 18.56 19.94 -25.03
C THR A 409 18.57 18.96 -23.86
N ALA A 410 17.63 19.08 -22.91
CA ALA A 410 17.46 18.13 -21.81
C ALA A 410 16.79 16.80 -22.24
N MET A 411 16.53 16.63 -23.53
CA MET A 411 15.91 15.44 -24.12
C MET A 411 16.98 14.53 -24.73
N LEU A 412 16.89 13.24 -24.43
CA LEU A 412 17.76 12.22 -24.99
C LEU A 412 17.29 11.82 -26.39
N PRO A 413 18.21 11.59 -27.34
CA PRO A 413 17.89 10.94 -28.59
C PRO A 413 17.55 9.46 -28.35
N GLN A 414 16.86 8.84 -29.31
CA GLN A 414 16.29 7.49 -29.11
C GLN A 414 17.36 6.41 -28.94
N ASP A 415 18.50 6.55 -29.62
CA ASP A 415 19.66 5.67 -29.51
C ASP A 415 20.29 5.70 -28.11
N GLU A 416 20.41 6.88 -27.49
CA GLU A 416 20.84 7.00 -26.09
C GLU A 416 19.83 6.38 -25.12
N VAL A 417 18.53 6.57 -25.36
CA VAL A 417 17.48 5.91 -24.56
C VAL A 417 17.61 4.40 -24.65
N ASP A 418 17.78 3.87 -25.86
CA ASP A 418 17.94 2.43 -26.11
C ASP A 418 19.20 1.89 -25.40
N ALA A 419 20.34 2.59 -25.49
CA ALA A 419 21.58 2.22 -24.80
C ALA A 419 21.44 2.20 -23.26
N HIS A 420 20.74 3.19 -22.69
CA HIS A 420 20.45 3.19 -21.26
C HIS A 420 19.48 2.07 -20.86
N VAL A 421 18.49 1.73 -21.69
CA VAL A 421 17.59 0.58 -21.45
C VAL A 421 18.39 -0.72 -21.43
N GLU A 422 19.26 -0.96 -22.40
CA GLU A 422 20.12 -2.16 -22.43
C GLU A 422 21.05 -2.22 -21.21
N THR A 423 21.60 -1.09 -20.79
CA THR A 423 22.41 -0.99 -19.55
C THR A 423 21.61 -1.43 -18.32
N ILE A 424 20.38 -0.93 -18.17
CA ILE A 424 19.49 -1.30 -17.06
C ILE A 424 19.21 -2.81 -17.08
N LEU A 425 18.82 -3.36 -18.23
CA LEU A 425 18.42 -4.76 -18.36
C LEU A 425 19.62 -5.70 -18.17
N GLY A 426 20.77 -5.38 -18.75
CA GLY A 426 22.01 -6.15 -18.64
C GLY A 426 22.52 -6.22 -17.21
N LEU A 427 22.72 -5.07 -16.56
CA LEU A 427 23.24 -5.02 -15.19
C LEU A 427 22.27 -5.59 -14.16
N THR A 428 20.95 -5.38 -14.34
CA THR A 428 19.93 -6.00 -13.47
C THR A 428 19.94 -7.52 -13.63
N ARG A 429 20.12 -8.04 -14.85
CA ARG A 429 20.24 -9.48 -15.10
C ARG A 429 21.44 -10.07 -14.37
N THR A 430 22.60 -9.41 -14.43
CA THR A 430 23.83 -9.82 -13.73
C THR A 430 23.62 -9.86 -12.21
N ALA A 431 23.11 -8.76 -11.63
CA ALA A 431 22.86 -8.69 -10.19
C ALA A 431 21.85 -9.74 -9.69
N LEU A 432 20.81 -10.05 -10.48
CA LEU A 432 19.84 -11.10 -10.13
C LEU A 432 20.37 -12.52 -10.38
N ALA A 433 21.39 -12.71 -11.23
CA ALA A 433 22.04 -14.01 -11.42
C ALA A 433 22.93 -14.38 -10.22
N GLU A 434 23.67 -13.41 -9.69
CA GLU A 434 24.49 -13.56 -8.47
C GLU A 434 23.64 -13.92 -7.23
N GLN A 435 22.36 -13.54 -7.20
CA GLN A 435 21.44 -13.97 -6.16
C GLN A 435 21.28 -15.50 -6.12
N ARG A 436 21.24 -16.16 -7.29
CA ARG A 436 20.95 -17.59 -7.43
C ARG A 436 22.18 -18.49 -7.25
N SER A 437 23.39 -18.01 -7.56
CA SER A 437 24.61 -18.82 -7.53
C SER A 437 25.13 -19.16 -6.13
N GLY A 438 24.63 -18.52 -5.06
CA GLY A 438 25.08 -18.72 -3.67
C GLY A 438 24.53 -19.96 -2.95
N GLY A 439 24.52 -21.11 -3.62
CA GLY A 439 24.03 -22.38 -3.09
C GLY A 439 25.04 -23.21 -2.28
N GLY A 440 26.26 -22.73 -2.05
CA GLY A 440 27.28 -23.47 -1.29
C GLY A 440 28.06 -22.55 -0.34
N GLY A 441 28.28 -23.01 0.90
CA GLY A 441 29.22 -22.41 1.85
C GLY A 441 28.72 -21.18 2.61
N GLY A 442 28.94 -21.14 3.93
CA GLY A 442 28.43 -20.10 4.85
C GLY A 442 29.04 -18.70 4.70
N ASP A 443 30.08 -18.52 3.88
CA ASP A 443 30.83 -17.26 3.77
C ASP A 443 30.53 -16.47 2.46
N ASP A 444 29.94 -17.09 1.42
CA ASP A 444 29.72 -16.46 0.09
C ASP A 444 28.37 -15.69 -0.03
N ALA A 445 27.62 -15.58 1.07
CA ALA A 445 26.27 -15.01 1.07
C ALA A 445 26.20 -13.53 1.53
N GLU A 446 27.33 -12.91 1.87
CA GLU A 446 27.38 -11.58 2.48
C GLU A 446 27.33 -10.47 1.41
N GLY A 447 26.53 -9.42 1.63
CA GLY A 447 26.54 -8.20 0.82
C GLY A 447 25.68 -8.18 -0.45
N LYS A 448 24.87 -9.21 -0.70
CA LYS A 448 24.02 -9.32 -1.90
C LYS A 448 22.97 -8.20 -1.99
N LEU A 449 22.93 -7.48 -3.12
CA LEU A 449 21.96 -6.38 -3.33
C LEU A 449 20.51 -6.85 -3.19
N SER A 450 19.68 -6.05 -2.53
CA SER A 450 18.25 -6.35 -2.47
C SER A 450 17.62 -6.24 -3.86
N PRO A 451 16.84 -7.25 -4.30
CA PRO A 451 16.13 -7.19 -5.57
C PRO A 451 15.18 -5.98 -5.68
N LEU A 452 14.70 -5.44 -4.55
CA LEU A 452 13.80 -4.28 -4.51
C LEU A 452 14.40 -3.02 -5.14
N LEU A 453 15.73 -2.87 -5.12
CA LEU A 453 16.42 -1.70 -5.66
C LEU A 453 16.26 -1.58 -7.18
N PHE A 454 15.99 -2.70 -7.87
CA PHE A 454 15.82 -2.74 -9.32
C PHE A 454 14.39 -2.43 -9.79
N LEU A 455 13.42 -2.23 -8.87
CA LEU A 455 12.05 -1.89 -9.24
C LEU A 455 11.94 -0.54 -9.96
N PHE A 456 12.68 0.47 -9.49
CA PHE A 456 12.72 1.78 -10.12
C PHE A 456 13.33 1.72 -11.54
N PRO A 457 14.56 1.19 -11.72
CA PRO A 457 15.16 1.08 -13.05
C PRO A 457 14.33 0.25 -14.03
N LEU A 458 13.81 -0.91 -13.62
CA LEU A 458 12.98 -1.76 -14.48
C LEU A 458 11.67 -1.08 -14.89
N ARG A 459 11.05 -0.26 -14.01
CA ARG A 459 9.87 0.54 -14.38
C ARG A 459 10.21 1.56 -15.46
N ILE A 460 11.36 2.23 -15.36
CA ILE A 460 11.81 3.20 -16.35
C ILE A 460 12.10 2.52 -17.69
N ALA A 461 12.84 1.41 -17.68
CA ALA A 461 13.11 0.63 -18.89
C ALA A 461 11.80 0.13 -19.55
N GLY A 462 10.89 -0.44 -18.76
CA GLY A 462 9.59 -0.91 -19.26
C GLY A 462 8.67 0.20 -19.78
N ALA A 463 8.83 1.45 -19.31
CA ALA A 463 8.09 2.59 -19.85
C ALA A 463 8.55 2.96 -21.27
N ARG A 464 9.83 2.76 -21.58
CA ARG A 464 10.43 3.06 -22.89
C ARG A 464 10.34 1.89 -23.89
N ALA A 465 10.24 0.64 -23.42
CA ALA A 465 10.03 -0.56 -24.26
C ALA A 465 8.59 -0.72 -24.80
N ARG A 466 7.93 0.38 -25.21
CA ARG A 466 6.51 0.40 -25.62
C ARG A 466 6.30 0.87 -27.06
N GLY A 467 7.37 0.91 -27.88
CA GLY A 467 7.26 1.22 -29.29
C GLY A 467 6.73 0.05 -30.13
N GLY A 468 6.51 0.31 -31.42
CA GLY A 468 6.01 -0.67 -32.39
C GLY A 468 7.12 -1.43 -33.12
N ARG A 469 8.38 -1.35 -32.66
CA ARG A 469 9.49 -2.11 -33.23
C ARG A 469 9.50 -3.53 -32.67
N GLU A 470 10.02 -4.48 -33.44
CA GLU A 470 10.17 -5.88 -33.02
C GLU A 470 11.03 -6.00 -31.74
N GLU A 471 12.13 -5.24 -31.69
CA GLU A 471 13.04 -5.13 -30.54
C GLU A 471 12.34 -4.66 -29.24
N ASP A 472 11.27 -3.85 -29.34
CA ASP A 472 10.51 -3.40 -28.17
C ASP A 472 9.72 -4.55 -27.53
N GLY A 473 9.31 -5.53 -28.34
CA GLY A 473 8.68 -6.77 -27.88
C GLY A 473 9.63 -7.60 -27.01
N GLU A 474 10.85 -7.83 -27.49
CA GLU A 474 11.89 -8.58 -26.77
C GLU A 474 12.30 -7.88 -25.47
N ARG A 475 12.54 -6.56 -25.50
CA ARG A 475 12.84 -5.76 -24.31
C ARG A 475 11.75 -5.86 -23.26
N ARG A 476 10.48 -5.82 -23.69
CA ARG A 476 9.33 -5.95 -22.80
C ARG A 476 9.25 -7.34 -22.17
N GLU A 477 9.47 -8.40 -22.95
CA GLU A 477 9.52 -9.77 -22.42
C GLU A 477 10.63 -9.91 -21.39
N LEU A 478 11.80 -9.35 -21.66
CA LEU A 478 12.93 -9.34 -20.73
C LEU A 478 12.62 -8.57 -19.44
N VAL A 479 11.96 -7.40 -19.50
CA VAL A 479 11.50 -6.68 -18.30
C VAL A 479 10.57 -7.56 -17.46
N VAL A 480 9.61 -8.23 -18.10
CA VAL A 480 8.67 -9.14 -17.40
C VAL A 480 9.40 -10.32 -16.77
N GLU A 481 10.37 -10.88 -17.48
CA GLU A 481 11.22 -11.95 -16.99
C GLU A 481 12.02 -11.53 -15.75
N LEU A 482 12.69 -10.38 -15.81
CA LEU A 482 13.48 -9.84 -14.69
C LEU A 482 12.61 -9.49 -13.48
N LEU A 483 11.40 -8.96 -13.70
CA LEU A 483 10.41 -8.76 -12.62
C LEU A 483 9.96 -10.09 -12.00
N GLY A 484 9.81 -11.14 -12.83
CA GLY A 484 9.56 -12.51 -12.35
C GLY A 484 10.70 -13.02 -11.47
N ARG A 485 11.95 -12.88 -11.92
CA ARG A 485 13.15 -13.26 -11.16
C ARG A 485 13.25 -12.47 -9.85
N LEU A 486 12.98 -11.17 -9.87
CA LEU A 486 12.95 -10.31 -8.68
C LEU A 486 11.94 -10.83 -7.64
N ARG A 487 10.72 -11.16 -8.09
CA ARG A 487 9.67 -11.74 -7.24
C ARG A 487 10.05 -13.11 -6.66
N ASP A 488 10.83 -13.90 -7.39
CA ASP A 488 11.28 -15.20 -6.89
C ASP A 488 12.44 -15.04 -5.88
N SER A 489 13.29 -14.02 -6.05
CA SER A 489 14.42 -13.72 -5.16
C SER A 489 14.02 -12.95 -3.91
N PHE A 490 13.01 -12.08 -3.98
CA PHE A 490 12.45 -11.37 -2.83
C PHE A 490 11.06 -11.94 -2.51
N PRO A 491 10.81 -12.48 -1.30
CA PRO A 491 9.60 -13.23 -0.94
C PRO A 491 8.30 -12.39 -0.89
N LEU A 492 7.86 -11.92 -2.05
CA LEU A 492 6.62 -11.18 -2.25
C LEU A 492 5.41 -12.13 -2.20
N PRO A 493 4.24 -11.64 -1.77
CA PRO A 493 3.01 -12.40 -1.88
C PRO A 493 2.65 -12.67 -3.35
N PRO A 494 1.94 -13.78 -3.65
CA PRO A 494 1.40 -14.00 -4.98
C PRO A 494 0.48 -12.82 -5.35
N PRO A 495 0.46 -12.38 -6.62
CA PRO A 495 -0.35 -11.25 -7.05
C PRO A 495 -1.82 -11.51 -6.69
N ALA A 496 -2.44 -10.57 -5.96
CA ALA A 496 -3.86 -10.64 -5.69
C ALA A 496 -4.61 -10.53 -7.03
N LEU A 497 -5.47 -11.49 -7.32
CA LEU A 497 -6.19 -11.62 -8.59
C LEU A 497 -7.05 -10.40 -8.97
N ASN A 498 -7.40 -9.58 -7.98
CA ASN A 498 -8.20 -8.35 -8.17
C ASN A 498 -7.37 -7.12 -8.55
N HIS A 499 -6.03 -7.21 -8.59
CA HIS A 499 -5.15 -6.03 -8.66
C HIS A 499 -5.14 -5.33 -10.03
N ARG A 500 -5.63 -6.00 -11.09
CA ARG A 500 -5.76 -5.37 -12.42
C ARG A 500 -6.77 -4.21 -12.45
N TYR A 501 -7.76 -4.19 -11.56
CA TYR A 501 -8.79 -3.15 -11.51
C TYR A 501 -8.45 -2.00 -10.54
N THR A 502 -7.70 -2.28 -9.47
CA THR A 502 -7.36 -1.30 -8.42
C THR A 502 -6.15 -0.44 -8.76
N VAL A 503 -5.14 -0.96 -9.47
CA VAL A 503 -3.91 -0.20 -9.82
C VAL A 503 -4.16 0.92 -10.83
N ALA A 504 -5.16 0.79 -11.71
CA ALA A 504 -5.41 1.77 -12.77
C ALA A 504 -5.93 3.14 -12.27
N MET A 505 -6.39 3.24 -11.01
CA MET A 505 -7.10 4.43 -10.52
C MET A 505 -6.75 4.92 -9.11
N GLY A 506 -5.82 4.28 -8.37
CA GLY A 506 -5.33 4.82 -7.10
C GLY A 506 -6.37 4.87 -5.97
N LEU A 507 -7.48 4.13 -6.08
CA LEU A 507 -8.46 3.98 -5.00
C LEU A 507 -8.05 2.81 -4.08
N PRO A 508 -8.06 2.99 -2.75
CA PRO A 508 -7.76 1.90 -1.83
C PRO A 508 -8.78 0.77 -2.04
N GLY A 509 -8.30 -0.45 -2.31
CA GLY A 509 -9.14 -1.62 -2.66
C GLY A 509 -10.28 -1.91 -1.67
N GLY A 510 -10.23 -1.35 -0.46
CA GLY A 510 -11.33 -1.36 0.50
C GLY A 510 -12.62 -0.69 0.00
N ILE A 511 -12.55 0.39 -0.78
CA ILE A 511 -13.75 1.15 -1.17
C ILE A 511 -14.68 0.32 -2.07
N ILE A 512 -14.14 -0.38 -3.07
CA ILE A 512 -14.93 -1.22 -3.98
C ILE A 512 -15.59 -2.38 -3.19
N THR A 513 -14.87 -2.98 -2.24
CA THR A 513 -15.45 -4.03 -1.40
C THR A 513 -16.54 -3.50 -0.46
N ILE A 514 -16.38 -2.28 0.06
CA ILE A 514 -17.41 -1.62 0.86
C ILE A 514 -18.65 -1.32 0.00
N LEU A 515 -18.47 -0.83 -1.22
CA LEU A 515 -19.58 -0.56 -2.14
C LEU A 515 -20.35 -1.83 -2.48
N HIS A 516 -19.67 -2.95 -2.76
CA HIS A 516 -20.33 -4.24 -2.97
C HIS A 516 -21.10 -4.72 -1.73
N ALA A 517 -20.53 -4.55 -0.53
CA ALA A 517 -21.18 -4.95 0.71
C ALA A 517 -22.44 -4.10 1.00
N VAL A 518 -22.36 -2.78 0.82
CA VAL A 518 -23.50 -1.87 0.98
C VAL A 518 -24.57 -2.16 -0.07
N LEU A 519 -24.16 -2.39 -1.33
CA LEU A 519 -25.06 -2.79 -2.41
C LEU A 519 -25.81 -4.08 -2.06
N ALA A 520 -25.12 -5.11 -1.55
CA ALA A 520 -25.74 -6.37 -1.14
C ALA A 520 -26.83 -6.16 -0.08
N VAL A 521 -26.54 -5.34 0.94
CA VAL A 521 -27.51 -5.03 2.01
C VAL A 521 -28.72 -4.31 1.45
N PHE A 522 -28.53 -3.31 0.59
CA PHE A 522 -29.64 -2.57 0.00
C PHE A 522 -30.49 -3.43 -0.94
N LEU A 523 -29.90 -4.36 -1.69
CA LEU A 523 -30.64 -5.31 -2.53
C LEU A 523 -31.53 -6.25 -1.70
N ILE A 524 -31.07 -6.69 -0.52
CA ILE A 524 -31.88 -7.52 0.38
C ILE A 524 -33.06 -6.72 0.93
N ILE A 525 -32.83 -5.46 1.33
CA ILE A 525 -33.89 -4.56 1.80
C ILE A 525 -34.92 -4.35 0.69
N GLU A 526 -34.47 -4.05 -0.52
CA GLU A 526 -35.34 -3.77 -1.67
C GLU A 526 -36.14 -4.99 -2.13
N LEU A 527 -35.53 -6.17 -2.11
CA LEU A 527 -36.22 -7.44 -2.37
C LEU A 527 -37.33 -7.67 -1.32
N GLY A 528 -37.07 -7.39 -0.04
CA GLY A 528 -38.07 -7.51 1.02
C GLY A 528 -39.23 -6.51 0.88
N LEU A 529 -38.91 -5.25 0.58
CA LEU A 529 -39.91 -4.19 0.38
C LEU A 529 -40.82 -4.49 -0.82
N THR A 530 -40.22 -4.82 -1.97
CA THR A 530 -40.98 -5.13 -3.20
C THR A 530 -41.78 -6.42 -3.07
N ALA A 531 -41.23 -7.48 -2.44
CA ALA A 531 -41.97 -8.72 -2.18
C ALA A 531 -43.16 -8.52 -1.23
N TYR A 532 -43.02 -7.67 -0.20
CA TYR A 532 -44.12 -7.32 0.68
C TYR A 532 -45.22 -6.55 -0.05
N VAL A 533 -44.85 -5.58 -0.90
CA VAL A 533 -45.82 -4.84 -1.72
C VAL A 533 -46.56 -5.78 -2.68
N VAL A 534 -45.90 -6.78 -3.25
CA VAL A 534 -46.55 -7.81 -4.09
C VAL A 534 -47.51 -8.67 -3.27
N SER A 535 -47.15 -9.12 -2.06
CA SER A 535 -47.97 -10.03 -1.27
C SER A 535 -49.27 -9.41 -0.77
N ILE A 536 -49.27 -8.12 -0.45
CA ILE A 536 -50.47 -7.40 -0.02
C ILE A 536 -51.38 -6.97 -1.20
N THR A 537 -50.81 -6.89 -2.42
CA THR A 537 -51.55 -6.50 -3.62
C THR A 537 -52.06 -7.70 -4.41
N SER A 538 -51.50 -8.90 -4.20
CA SER A 538 -51.96 -10.14 -4.83
C SER A 538 -53.33 -10.58 -4.27
N GLY A 539 -54.38 -10.48 -5.09
CA GLY A 539 -55.74 -10.94 -4.76
C GLY A 539 -56.67 -9.88 -4.14
N SER A 540 -56.24 -8.62 -4.09
CA SER A 540 -57.01 -7.48 -3.55
C SER A 540 -57.45 -6.54 -4.68
N TRP A 541 -58.62 -5.88 -4.54
CA TRP A 541 -59.11 -4.85 -5.48
C TRP A 541 -58.14 -3.66 -5.61
N TYR A 542 -57.23 -3.46 -4.64
CA TYR A 542 -56.14 -2.49 -4.70
C TYR A 542 -55.01 -2.88 -5.68
N GLY A 543 -54.85 -4.17 -6.00
CA GLY A 543 -53.85 -4.64 -6.97
C GLY A 543 -54.09 -4.15 -8.40
N TRP A 544 -55.36 -3.85 -8.74
CA TRP A 544 -55.75 -3.22 -10.01
C TRP A 544 -55.35 -1.74 -10.10
N TRP A 545 -55.31 -1.02 -8.97
CA TRP A 545 -54.92 0.39 -8.90
C TRP A 545 -53.40 0.58 -8.85
N PHE A 546 -52.69 -0.37 -8.22
CA PHE A 546 -51.23 -0.29 -8.02
C PHE A 546 -50.37 -0.80 -9.17
N GLY A 547 -50.96 -1.33 -10.25
CA GLY A 547 -50.26 -1.70 -11.48
C GLY A 547 -49.03 -2.59 -11.24
N SER A 548 -49.25 -3.90 -11.16
CA SER A 548 -48.22 -4.89 -10.78
C SER A 548 -46.92 -4.82 -11.59
N SER A 549 -46.92 -4.26 -12.81
CA SER A 549 -45.76 -4.21 -13.69
C SER A 549 -44.56 -3.43 -13.14
N SER A 550 -44.77 -2.26 -12.51
CA SER A 550 -43.64 -1.43 -12.01
C SER A 550 -42.99 -2.05 -10.77
N VAL A 551 -43.81 -2.59 -9.84
CA VAL A 551 -43.31 -3.28 -8.63
C VAL A 551 -42.64 -4.61 -9.01
N ASN A 552 -43.22 -5.37 -9.95
CA ASN A 552 -42.61 -6.60 -10.45
C ASN A 552 -41.29 -6.32 -11.17
N PHE A 553 -41.17 -5.20 -11.88
CA PHE A 553 -39.91 -4.79 -12.50
C PHE A 553 -38.84 -4.45 -11.45
N MET A 554 -39.20 -3.77 -10.35
CA MET A 554 -38.27 -3.52 -9.23
C MET A 554 -37.85 -4.82 -8.54
N LEU A 555 -38.77 -5.78 -8.35
CA LEU A 555 -38.45 -7.10 -7.81
C LEU A 555 -37.51 -7.88 -8.74
N PHE A 556 -37.76 -7.87 -10.05
CA PHE A 556 -36.86 -8.43 -11.05
C PHE A 556 -35.47 -7.80 -10.96
N ASN A 557 -35.41 -6.47 -10.82
CA ASN A 557 -34.15 -5.74 -10.77
C ASN A 557 -33.30 -6.11 -9.54
N SER A 558 -33.93 -6.35 -8.38
CA SER A 558 -33.27 -6.89 -7.19
C SER A 558 -32.63 -8.26 -7.44
N ILE A 559 -33.36 -9.18 -8.08
CA ILE A 559 -32.87 -10.53 -8.39
C ILE A 559 -31.75 -10.47 -9.45
N TRP A 560 -31.96 -9.71 -10.52
CA TRP A 560 -30.97 -9.48 -11.58
C TRP A 560 -29.67 -8.93 -10.99
N THR A 561 -29.75 -7.90 -10.14
CA THR A 561 -28.57 -7.26 -9.57
C THR A 561 -27.85 -8.17 -8.58
N LEU A 562 -28.55 -9.07 -7.87
CA LEU A 562 -27.89 -10.11 -7.07
C LEU A 562 -27.06 -11.06 -7.94
N LEU A 563 -27.54 -11.45 -9.12
CA LEU A 563 -26.78 -12.26 -10.06
C LEU A 563 -25.57 -11.51 -10.63
N VAL A 564 -25.74 -10.23 -10.98
CA VAL A 564 -24.64 -9.36 -11.41
C VAL A 564 -23.61 -9.21 -10.29
N LEU A 565 -24.03 -9.06 -9.04
CA LEU A 565 -23.13 -8.97 -7.89
C LEU A 565 -22.35 -10.28 -7.68
N VAL A 566 -22.96 -11.44 -7.91
CA VAL A 566 -22.26 -12.73 -7.91
C VAL A 566 -21.22 -12.79 -9.04
N TYR A 567 -21.56 -12.32 -10.24
CA TYR A 567 -20.60 -12.22 -11.34
C TYR A 567 -19.42 -11.29 -11.00
N LEU A 568 -19.67 -10.15 -10.36
CA LEU A 568 -18.63 -9.16 -10.02
C LEU A 568 -17.79 -9.53 -8.79
N ALA A 569 -18.35 -10.23 -7.81
CA ALA A 569 -17.66 -10.55 -6.57
C ALA A 569 -17.20 -12.01 -6.49
N VAL A 570 -17.98 -12.97 -6.96
CA VAL A 570 -17.70 -14.40 -6.76
C VAL A 570 -16.87 -14.97 -7.91
N ILE A 571 -17.21 -14.67 -9.17
CA ILE A 571 -16.50 -15.24 -10.32
C ILE A 571 -15.00 -14.89 -10.36
N PRO A 572 -14.57 -13.64 -10.10
CA PRO A 572 -13.15 -13.31 -9.99
C PRO A 572 -12.39 -14.10 -8.92
N ARG A 573 -13.10 -14.64 -7.91
CA ARG A 573 -12.50 -15.36 -6.79
C ARG A 573 -12.42 -16.87 -6.98
N PHE A 574 -13.30 -17.45 -7.82
CA PHE A 574 -13.43 -18.90 -7.97
C PHE A 574 -13.26 -19.41 -9.40
N ALA A 575 -13.45 -18.55 -10.42
CA ALA A 575 -13.43 -18.94 -11.83
C ALA A 575 -12.84 -17.82 -12.72
N GLU A 576 -11.55 -17.54 -12.56
CA GLU A 576 -10.82 -16.45 -13.24
C GLU A 576 -10.98 -16.43 -14.77
N ARG A 577 -11.02 -17.60 -15.40
CA ARG A 577 -11.16 -17.73 -16.86
C ARG A 577 -12.53 -17.31 -17.39
N ALA A 578 -13.54 -17.25 -16.53
CA ALA A 578 -14.90 -16.88 -16.90
C ALA A 578 -15.19 -15.38 -16.72
N TYR A 579 -14.29 -14.61 -16.10
CA TYR A 579 -14.48 -13.18 -15.92
C TYR A 579 -13.99 -12.38 -17.12
N HIS A 580 -14.89 -11.60 -17.71
CA HIS A 580 -14.59 -10.63 -18.77
C HIS A 580 -15.01 -9.21 -18.34
N SER A 581 -14.08 -8.25 -18.42
CA SER A 581 -14.30 -6.85 -18.03
C SER A 581 -15.30 -6.12 -18.91
N LEU A 582 -15.33 -6.39 -20.23
CA LEU A 582 -16.35 -5.85 -21.12
C LEU A 582 -17.75 -6.32 -20.71
N VAL A 583 -17.87 -7.60 -20.34
CA VAL A 583 -19.14 -8.18 -19.86
C VAL A 583 -19.53 -7.56 -18.52
N ALA A 584 -18.57 -7.35 -17.61
CA ALA A 584 -18.81 -6.66 -16.34
C ALA A 584 -19.34 -5.23 -16.55
N LEU A 585 -18.72 -4.46 -17.46
CA LEU A 585 -19.13 -3.11 -17.81
C LEU A 585 -20.54 -3.07 -18.43
N VAL A 586 -20.83 -3.98 -19.37
CA VAL A 586 -22.16 -4.09 -19.99
C VAL A 586 -23.22 -4.45 -18.95
N LEU A 587 -22.94 -5.43 -18.08
CA LEU A 587 -23.86 -5.82 -17.00
C LEU A 587 -24.12 -4.67 -16.04
N LEU A 588 -23.08 -3.95 -15.62
CA LEU A 588 -23.20 -2.77 -14.77
C LEU A 588 -24.00 -1.64 -15.44
N GLY A 589 -23.72 -1.34 -16.71
CA GLY A 589 -24.44 -0.32 -17.48
C GLY A 589 -25.93 -0.64 -17.64
N VAL A 590 -26.27 -1.89 -18.00
CA VAL A 590 -27.67 -2.34 -18.08
C VAL A 590 -28.36 -2.24 -16.72
N THR A 591 -27.67 -2.64 -15.65
CA THR A 591 -28.18 -2.57 -14.29
C THR A 591 -28.43 -1.13 -13.85
N THR A 592 -27.54 -0.18 -14.18
CA THR A 592 -27.75 1.25 -13.95
C THR A 592 -29.04 1.74 -14.63
N ILE A 593 -29.26 1.37 -15.90
CA ILE A 593 -30.45 1.77 -16.64
C ILE A 593 -31.72 1.19 -16.00
N PHE A 594 -31.70 -0.08 -15.60
CA PHE A 594 -32.85 -0.72 -14.95
C PHE A 594 -33.21 -0.07 -13.62
N TRP A 595 -32.24 0.24 -12.76
CA TRP A 595 -32.53 0.92 -11.48
C TRP A 595 -33.06 2.33 -11.67
N PHE A 596 -32.53 3.07 -12.65
CA PHE A 596 -33.04 4.40 -12.97
C PHE A 596 -34.49 4.34 -13.47
N ALA A 597 -34.74 3.50 -14.47
CA ALA A 597 -36.05 3.36 -15.09
C ALA A 597 -37.09 2.81 -14.11
N GLY A 598 -36.74 1.80 -13.32
CA GLY A 598 -37.62 1.17 -12.34
C GLY A 598 -38.00 2.11 -11.21
N SER A 599 -37.03 2.85 -10.66
CA SER A 599 -37.27 3.79 -9.57
C SER A 599 -38.16 4.95 -10.01
N ILE A 600 -37.95 5.50 -11.21
CA ILE A 600 -38.80 6.56 -11.78
C ILE A 600 -40.19 6.03 -12.12
N ALA A 601 -40.29 4.85 -12.74
CA ALA A 601 -41.57 4.26 -13.10
C ALA A 601 -42.42 3.95 -11.86
N LEU A 602 -41.80 3.52 -10.75
CA LEU A 602 -42.49 3.32 -9.49
C LEU A 602 -42.85 4.65 -8.82
N ALA A 603 -41.96 5.65 -8.81
CA ALA A 603 -42.22 6.98 -8.27
C ALA A 603 -43.39 7.71 -8.97
N ALA A 604 -43.38 7.71 -10.30
CA ALA A 604 -44.42 8.35 -11.11
C ALA A 604 -45.80 7.70 -10.93
N ARG A 605 -45.83 6.41 -10.58
CA ARG A 605 -47.07 5.67 -10.32
C ARG A 605 -47.61 5.90 -8.92
N ILE A 606 -46.74 6.00 -7.91
CA ILE A 606 -47.16 6.25 -6.52
C ILE A 606 -47.66 7.69 -6.36
N GLY A 607 -46.99 8.67 -6.98
CA GLY A 607 -47.31 10.09 -6.81
C GLY A 607 -47.09 10.57 -5.37
N VAL A 608 -47.86 11.58 -4.93
CA VAL A 608 -47.87 12.08 -3.54
C VAL A 608 -49.22 11.74 -2.87
N PRO A 609 -49.39 10.52 -2.34
CA PRO A 609 -50.63 10.14 -1.68
C PRO A 609 -50.59 10.47 -0.18
N ASP A 610 -51.58 11.25 0.28
CA ASP A 610 -51.90 11.42 1.70
C ASP A 610 -52.71 10.20 2.16
N CYS A 611 -52.14 9.35 3.01
CA CYS A 611 -52.81 8.16 3.52
C CYS A 611 -52.62 8.05 5.02
N ASP A 612 -53.70 8.24 5.78
CA ASP A 612 -53.60 8.29 7.24
C ASP A 612 -53.67 6.90 7.91
N HIS A 613 -54.55 5.96 7.53
CA HIS A 613 -54.63 4.65 8.21
C HIS A 613 -55.18 3.48 7.34
N GLY A 614 -54.54 2.29 7.39
CA GLY A 614 -55.03 1.03 6.78
C GLY A 614 -53.94 0.05 6.30
N SER A 615 -54.30 -1.21 5.96
CA SER A 615 -53.38 -2.18 5.34
C SER A 615 -52.90 -1.75 3.95
N ALA A 616 -53.76 -1.06 3.19
CA ALA A 616 -53.41 -0.44 1.91
C ALA A 616 -52.33 0.65 2.09
N CYS A 617 -52.48 1.52 3.09
CA CYS A 617 -51.52 2.60 3.39
C CYS A 617 -50.12 2.06 3.71
N ARG A 618 -50.01 0.96 4.47
CA ARG A 618 -48.72 0.30 4.72
C ARG A 618 -48.02 -0.15 3.43
N GLY A 619 -48.78 -0.57 2.43
CA GLY A 619 -48.25 -0.89 1.10
C GLY A 619 -47.68 0.31 0.36
N ILE A 620 -48.39 1.43 0.41
CA ILE A 620 -47.98 2.69 -0.21
C ILE A 620 -46.68 3.20 0.43
N GLN A 621 -46.60 3.17 1.77
CA GLN A 621 -45.40 3.58 2.50
C GLN A 621 -44.21 2.66 2.20
N SER A 622 -44.43 1.33 2.11
CA SER A 622 -43.39 0.40 1.70
C SER A 622 -42.93 0.64 0.25
N ALA A 623 -43.83 1.00 -0.66
CA ALA A 623 -43.50 1.33 -2.04
C ALA A 623 -42.73 2.67 -2.14
N GLN A 624 -43.04 3.66 -1.30
CA GLN A 624 -42.26 4.91 -1.19
C GLN A 624 -40.84 4.63 -0.69
N ALA A 625 -40.69 3.77 0.31
CA ALA A 625 -39.38 3.33 0.79
C ALA A 625 -38.60 2.60 -0.32
N ALA A 626 -39.27 1.74 -1.09
CA ALA A 626 -38.68 1.03 -2.23
C ALA A 626 -38.15 2.00 -3.29
N VAL A 627 -38.88 3.07 -3.61
CA VAL A 627 -38.39 4.14 -4.51
C VAL A 627 -37.09 4.77 -3.98
N ALA A 628 -37.05 5.11 -2.68
CA ALA A 628 -35.88 5.74 -2.09
C ALA A 628 -34.64 4.83 -2.10
N PHE A 629 -34.80 3.57 -1.69
CA PHE A 629 -33.72 2.58 -1.74
C PHE A 629 -33.31 2.26 -3.19
N GLY A 630 -34.27 2.21 -4.12
CA GLY A 630 -34.00 2.10 -5.55
C GLY A 630 -33.07 3.19 -6.09
N PHE A 631 -33.27 4.45 -5.69
CA PHE A 631 -32.35 5.53 -6.07
C PHE A 631 -30.98 5.43 -5.39
N PHE A 632 -30.90 5.00 -4.12
CA PHE A 632 -29.59 4.74 -3.50
C PHE A 632 -28.83 3.62 -4.19
N ILE A 633 -29.52 2.55 -4.58
CA ILE A 633 -28.93 1.45 -5.36
C ILE A 633 -28.48 1.98 -6.73
N TRP A 634 -29.30 2.80 -7.41
CA TRP A 634 -28.93 3.43 -8.67
C TRP A 634 -27.63 4.24 -8.56
N VAL A 635 -27.47 5.05 -7.51
CA VAL A 635 -26.24 5.83 -7.28
C VAL A 635 -25.03 4.91 -7.10
N ILE A 636 -25.16 3.86 -6.29
CA ILE A 636 -24.06 2.92 -6.02
C ILE A 636 -23.66 2.18 -7.31
N VAL A 637 -24.63 1.64 -8.05
CA VAL A 637 -24.35 0.94 -9.31
C VAL A 637 -23.79 1.91 -10.34
N THR A 638 -24.27 3.16 -10.43
CA THR A 638 -23.69 4.17 -11.31
C THR A 638 -22.23 4.46 -10.96
N ALA A 639 -21.90 4.60 -9.67
CA ALA A 639 -20.52 4.77 -9.23
C ALA A 639 -19.66 3.56 -9.64
N LEU A 640 -20.14 2.33 -9.46
CA LEU A 640 -19.46 1.12 -9.91
C LEU A 640 -19.28 1.09 -11.44
N THR A 641 -20.31 1.47 -12.22
CA THR A 641 -20.25 1.56 -13.69
C THR A 641 -19.21 2.60 -14.14
N VAL A 642 -19.16 3.77 -13.49
CA VAL A 642 -18.16 4.81 -13.77
C VAL A 642 -16.77 4.31 -13.43
N PHE A 643 -16.58 3.65 -12.29
CA PHE A 643 -15.28 3.08 -11.93
C PHE A 643 -14.84 2.00 -12.94
N GLU A 644 -15.71 1.06 -13.30
CA GLU A 644 -15.36 0.04 -14.30
C GLU A 644 -15.10 0.66 -15.69
N GLY A 645 -15.90 1.66 -16.09
CA GLY A 645 -15.76 2.37 -17.35
C GLY A 645 -14.47 3.18 -17.45
N LEU A 646 -14.08 3.89 -16.39
CA LEU A 646 -12.78 4.59 -16.32
C LEU A 646 -11.60 3.61 -16.37
N GLY A 647 -11.75 2.41 -15.79
CA GLY A 647 -10.76 1.35 -15.86
C GLY A 647 -10.59 0.81 -17.28
N PHE A 648 -11.71 0.61 -17.97
CA PHE A 648 -11.74 0.19 -19.37
C PHE A 648 -11.13 1.24 -20.30
N LEU A 649 -11.46 2.53 -20.14
CA LEU A 649 -10.93 3.62 -20.96
C LEU A 649 -9.43 3.85 -20.76
N LYS A 650 -8.92 3.76 -19.52
CA LYS A 650 -7.47 3.82 -19.25
C LYS A 650 -6.71 2.61 -19.80
N GLY A 651 -7.36 1.45 -19.93
CA GLY A 651 -6.80 0.27 -20.61
C GLY A 651 -6.91 0.33 -22.14
N GLY A 652 -7.95 0.98 -22.66
CA GLY A 652 -8.27 1.09 -24.09
C GLY A 652 -7.65 2.28 -24.81
N ALA A 653 -7.27 3.35 -24.11
CA ALA A 653 -6.51 4.48 -24.68
C ALA A 653 -5.09 4.12 -25.15
N ARG A 654 -4.73 2.83 -25.13
CA ARG A 654 -3.51 2.27 -25.73
C ARG A 654 -3.76 1.41 -26.97
N ALA A 655 -5.01 1.30 -27.43
CA ALA A 655 -5.39 0.43 -28.52
C ALA A 655 -6.43 1.10 -29.43
N ASP A 656 -6.06 2.20 -30.10
CA ASP A 656 -6.59 2.48 -31.45
C ASP A 656 -5.73 3.48 -32.23
N THR A 657 -4.67 2.99 -32.88
CA THR A 657 -4.18 3.53 -34.17
C THR A 657 -3.63 2.39 -35.02
N THR A 658 -4.37 1.30 -35.17
CA THR A 658 -4.12 0.35 -36.27
C THR A 658 -4.85 0.88 -37.51
N ARG A 659 -4.18 1.77 -38.24
CA ARG A 659 -4.58 2.16 -39.59
C ARG A 659 -4.60 0.91 -40.47
N LYS A 660 -5.77 0.57 -41.02
CA LYS A 660 -5.94 -0.45 -42.07
C LYS A 660 -4.84 -0.30 -43.15
N PRO A 661 -4.23 -1.39 -43.64
CA PRO A 661 -3.41 -1.35 -44.84
C PRO A 661 -4.32 -1.06 -46.04
N GLY A 662 -4.30 0.18 -46.52
CA GLY A 662 -4.86 0.55 -47.81
C GLY A 662 -3.90 0.10 -48.91
N ASN A 663 -4.45 -0.53 -49.95
CA ASN A 663 -3.77 -0.97 -51.17
C ASN A 663 -2.74 0.05 -51.68
N PRO A 664 -1.60 -0.40 -52.24
CA PRO A 664 -0.69 0.48 -52.95
C PRO A 664 -1.35 1.00 -54.25
N PRO A 665 -1.24 2.30 -54.57
CA PRO A 665 -1.62 2.79 -55.89
C PRO A 665 -0.63 2.26 -56.94
N ALA A 666 -1.20 1.87 -58.07
CA ALA A 666 -0.49 1.39 -59.24
C ALA A 666 0.52 2.43 -59.77
N ALA A 667 1.61 1.90 -60.32
CA ALA A 667 2.58 2.63 -61.11
C ALA A 667 1.93 3.35 -62.29
N GLY A 668 2.40 4.57 -62.59
CA GLY A 668 2.02 5.29 -63.80
C GLY A 668 2.59 6.70 -63.87
N VAL A 669 3.80 6.78 -64.47
CA VAL A 669 4.45 7.92 -65.15
C VAL A 669 4.68 9.21 -64.37
#